data_AF-A0A401X8J6-F1
#
_entry.id   AF-A0A401X8J6-F1
#
_cell.length_a   1.000
_cell.length_b   1.000
_cell.length_c   1.000
_cell.angle_alpha   90.00
_cell.angle_beta   90.00
_cell.angle_gamma   90.00
#
_symmetry.space_group_name_H-M   'P 1'
#
loop_
_entity.id
_entity.type
_entity.pdbx_description
1 polymer ?
#
loop_
_entity_poly.entity_id
_entity_poly.type
_entity_poly.pdbx_seq_one_letter_code
_entity_poly.pdbx_strand_id
1 'polypeptide(L)'
;MNKYSNLHIHDTSLNLDKTHDLQFLSPDKAQFVEPTPTINQEAIMPLNAMVRSVGGSGYDVYQPAYSNPAWGVVGGAMGIAGLFFGGSNTPGSIAHKAREQFHDKSDYVGEQILGRPLTAQESNQYGDIVYGCVKHDTKHMGPYNGPKQGWDDAMRQITFDLAHSQETTNQLNTIYENTLNQPINNTALQNDINALSGEQTSLADIRNEVAHSQVAQNYILSVVSGVQDRQATVNTDSGFLTSTMNDLGNGTNTITNVRNGLIGSQGEVGVINTYEHGLYNVDADQNTINWVRGQLYSGKSIQDVRNIDAHSGREQETLLQTLRDIQYRAASESTDAGFLTTNMNALGSGQTTLSDIRNGLISLPNEDWAINYSEQTLFGHDADQATKDWARAEMRNGKSMQDLHQIEAHSDREKETLLQTLRDIQYRAASESTDANFLTTNMNALGNGQTTLSDIRNGLISLPNEDWAINYSEQTLFGHDADQATKDWARAEMRNGKSMQDLHQIEAHNQESTTELQSAYAFVNGQVIDNATLAGFQNAMGNGESRDDVFKQIVNSASAQSVIDDVYADWGQLPPDSSTLQTARTALYNLSYAWTTTVQNQTAAQLATEAAAYTPSVSVSFQDLVNNLASSPNQAVGLEANLLTNPYLESGATIDETRTLMTVGGVNSFAASIDEESVIVEIKDLQQDNSKVCDPVQFRSAKSIVTNISNANDIKPANQTFDTVNGKNWSQSYKDNGIQWKSAGGRNDDQGLPYEAWVQNQLNPTHDPNGVVWLQNEKSNWRTFDHWDRDNGDAISDKTIDLQLPWYQKNPTAVAARVMASAYKMAGYNYDQSKIGSNSFVSFRQNQIQMYTLKIGVPYITDPAEMTPELQNEWKALCRAYHRANDIIPKQTGKPISIQIDTVS
;
A
#
# COMPACT_ATOMS: atom_id res chain seq x y z
N MET A 1 23.40 1.97 -30.13
CA MET A 1 24.38 0.94 -30.54
C MET A 1 25.35 0.76 -29.39
N ASN A 2 25.44 -0.46 -28.83
CA ASN A 2 26.29 -0.94 -27.71
C ASN A 2 26.00 -0.34 -26.32
N LYS A 3 25.98 -1.07 -25.20
CA LYS A 3 26.11 -2.51 -24.87
C LYS A 3 25.64 -2.66 -23.42
N TYR A 4 24.78 -3.63 -23.13
CA TYR A 4 24.48 -4.09 -21.77
C TYR A 4 25.60 -5.01 -21.26
N SER A 5 26.09 -4.79 -20.04
CA SER A 5 26.84 -5.79 -19.26
C SER A 5 26.92 -5.35 -17.80
N ASN A 6 26.22 -6.06 -16.91
CA ASN A 6 26.77 -6.68 -15.69
C ASN A 6 25.64 -7.03 -14.70
N LEU A 7 25.17 -8.27 -14.78
CA LEU A 7 24.48 -8.98 -13.70
C LEU A 7 25.31 -10.24 -13.45
N HIS A 8 25.82 -10.38 -12.22
CA HIS A 8 26.46 -11.59 -11.73
C HIS A 8 25.40 -12.42 -11.00
N ILE A 9 25.28 -13.67 -11.45
CA ILE A 9 24.44 -14.72 -10.88
C ILE A 9 25.25 -15.40 -9.77
N HIS A 10 24.63 -15.63 -8.61
CA HIS A 10 24.96 -16.78 -7.77
C HIS A 10 23.70 -17.64 -7.59
N ASP A 11 23.89 -18.89 -7.97
CA ASP A 11 22.94 -19.98 -8.10
C ASP A 11 22.89 -20.79 -6.78
N THR A 12 21.69 -21.11 -6.30
CA THR A 12 21.41 -22.28 -5.47
C THR A 12 20.05 -22.87 -5.84
N SER A 13 20.03 -23.59 -6.95
CA SER A 13 19.48 -24.95 -7.12
C SER A 13 18.33 -25.46 -6.20
N LEU A 14 17.22 -25.77 -6.88
CA LEU A 14 16.50 -27.05 -6.87
C LEU A 14 15.65 -27.46 -5.64
N ASN A 15 14.34 -27.19 -5.75
CA ASN A 15 13.32 -28.25 -5.71
C ASN A 15 12.05 -27.75 -6.43
N LEU A 16 11.98 -28.00 -7.74
CA LEU A 16 10.76 -27.84 -8.54
C LEU A 16 10.28 -29.24 -8.90
N ASP A 17 9.22 -29.67 -8.22
CA ASP A 17 8.36 -30.73 -8.72
C ASP A 17 7.46 -30.16 -9.82
N LYS A 18 7.29 -30.97 -10.85
CA LYS A 18 6.84 -30.58 -12.18
C LYS A 18 5.32 -30.52 -12.23
N THR A 19 4.76 -29.41 -12.71
CA THR A 19 3.68 -29.40 -13.72
C THR A 19 3.38 -27.96 -14.13
N HIS A 20 3.94 -27.52 -15.26
CA HIS A 20 3.34 -26.54 -16.16
C HIS A 20 3.89 -26.81 -17.56
N ASP A 21 3.05 -27.33 -18.45
CA ASP A 21 3.18 -27.08 -19.88
C ASP A 21 1.83 -26.50 -20.33
N LEU A 22 1.77 -25.17 -20.37
CA LEU A 22 0.78 -24.43 -21.14
C LEU A 22 1.22 -24.48 -22.60
N GLN A 23 0.59 -25.35 -23.39
CA GLN A 23 0.61 -25.24 -24.85
C GLN A 23 -0.62 -24.49 -25.33
N PHE A 24 -0.37 -23.44 -26.10
CA PHE A 24 -1.33 -22.83 -27.01
C PHE A 24 -1.97 -23.91 -27.90
N LEU A 25 -3.29 -24.02 -27.87
CA LEU A 25 -4.09 -24.77 -28.84
C LEU A 25 -5.29 -23.94 -29.28
N SER A 26 -5.26 -23.47 -30.53
CA SER A 26 -6.44 -23.54 -31.40
C SER A 26 -6.24 -24.81 -32.25
N PRO A 27 -7.25 -25.64 -32.59
CA PRO A 27 -8.48 -25.20 -33.25
C PRO A 27 -9.75 -26.04 -32.92
N ASP A 28 -10.87 -25.66 -33.56
CA ASP A 28 -12.06 -26.48 -33.81
C ASP A 28 -11.79 -27.99 -33.90
N LYS A 29 -12.53 -28.78 -33.10
CA LYS A 29 -13.04 -30.14 -33.37
C LYS A 29 -13.58 -30.79 -32.10
N ALA A 30 -14.90 -30.71 -31.88
CA ALA A 30 -15.59 -31.72 -31.10
C ALA A 30 -15.87 -32.91 -32.03
N GLN A 31 -15.12 -34.01 -31.84
CA GLN A 31 -15.40 -35.31 -32.44
C GLN A 31 -16.61 -35.94 -31.74
N PHE A 32 -17.70 -36.12 -32.46
CA PHE A 32 -18.70 -37.13 -32.12
C PHE A 32 -18.07 -38.52 -32.37
N VAL A 33 -18.04 -39.35 -31.34
CA VAL A 33 -17.81 -40.79 -31.50
C VAL A 33 -19.14 -41.41 -31.90
N GLU A 34 -19.36 -41.56 -33.20
CA GLU A 34 -20.40 -42.44 -33.73
C GLU A 34 -19.91 -43.90 -33.72
N PRO A 35 -20.73 -44.88 -33.29
CA PRO A 35 -20.47 -46.26 -33.60
C PRO A 35 -20.82 -46.51 -35.08
N THR A 36 -19.79 -46.78 -35.89
CA THR A 36 -19.92 -47.18 -37.29
C THR A 36 -20.64 -48.53 -37.40
N PRO A 37 -21.61 -48.66 -38.33
CA PRO A 37 -21.76 -49.87 -39.11
C PRO A 37 -21.26 -49.58 -40.52
N THR A 38 -20.29 -50.39 -40.94
CA THR A 38 -19.88 -50.55 -42.35
C THR A 38 -21.10 -50.78 -43.25
N ILE A 39 -21.34 -49.88 -44.19
CA ILE A 39 -22.07 -50.19 -45.42
C ILE A 39 -21.22 -49.72 -46.60
N ASN A 40 -20.89 -50.70 -47.45
CA ASN A 40 -20.17 -50.51 -48.69
C ASN A 40 -20.95 -49.58 -49.63
N GLN A 41 -20.19 -48.75 -50.36
CA GLN A 41 -20.65 -48.08 -51.57
C GLN A 41 -21.21 -49.10 -52.57
N GLU A 42 -22.52 -49.05 -52.81
CA GLU A 42 -23.08 -49.27 -54.14
C GLU A 42 -23.96 -48.09 -54.49
N ALA A 43 -23.73 -47.57 -55.69
CA ALA A 43 -24.36 -46.39 -56.24
C ALA A 43 -25.87 -46.58 -56.38
N ILE A 44 -26.65 -45.70 -55.73
CA ILE A 44 -28.05 -45.50 -56.08
C ILE A 44 -28.13 -44.17 -56.84
N MET A 45 -28.26 -44.31 -58.17
CA MET A 45 -28.63 -43.23 -59.07
C MET A 45 -30.01 -42.66 -58.71
N PRO A 46 -30.27 -41.37 -58.95
CA PRO A 46 -31.56 -40.75 -58.70
C PRO A 46 -32.60 -41.33 -59.65
N LEU A 47 -33.65 -41.97 -59.11
CA LEU A 47 -34.83 -42.24 -59.91
C LEU A 47 -35.51 -40.90 -60.17
N ASN A 48 -35.54 -40.50 -61.44
CA ASN A 48 -36.22 -39.30 -61.93
C ASN A 48 -37.63 -39.16 -61.35
N ALA A 49 -37.80 -38.28 -60.36
CA ALA A 49 -39.06 -37.58 -60.19
C ALA A 49 -39.26 -36.75 -61.46
N MET A 50 -40.22 -37.17 -62.30
CA MET A 50 -40.68 -36.32 -63.41
C MET A 50 -41.25 -35.04 -62.79
N VAL A 51 -40.47 -33.98 -62.91
CA VAL A 51 -40.88 -32.60 -62.65
C VAL A 51 -42.11 -32.28 -63.49
N ARG A 52 -43.20 -31.86 -62.85
CA ARG A 52 -44.08 -30.84 -63.43
C ARG A 52 -44.01 -29.59 -62.58
N SER A 53 -43.52 -28.53 -63.21
CA SER A 53 -43.42 -27.19 -62.68
C SER A 53 -44.80 -26.59 -62.42
N VAL A 54 -44.85 -25.82 -61.33
CA VAL A 54 -45.94 -24.96 -60.86
C VAL A 54 -46.35 -23.94 -61.93
N GLY A 55 -47.66 -23.82 -62.15
CA GLY A 55 -48.28 -22.73 -62.87
C GLY A 55 -49.67 -22.46 -62.31
N GLY A 56 -49.73 -21.58 -61.30
CA GLY A 56 -50.87 -20.73 -60.93
C GLY A 56 -52.29 -21.31 -60.95
N SER A 57 -52.90 -21.34 -59.77
CA SER A 57 -54.33 -21.47 -59.45
C SER A 57 -54.91 -22.89 -59.35
N GLY A 58 -55.38 -23.22 -58.14
CA GLY A 58 -56.46 -24.17 -57.89
C GLY A 58 -56.05 -25.64 -57.75
N TYR A 59 -56.05 -26.13 -56.51
CA TYR A 59 -56.21 -27.54 -56.12
C TYR A 59 -55.48 -28.57 -57.01
N ASP A 60 -54.20 -28.81 -56.71
CA ASP A 60 -53.46 -29.91 -57.34
C ASP A 60 -53.97 -31.25 -56.78
N VAL A 61 -54.68 -31.96 -57.65
CA VAL A 61 -55.24 -33.28 -57.42
C VAL A 61 -54.14 -34.32 -57.46
N TYR A 62 -54.05 -35.13 -56.39
CA TYR A 62 -53.28 -36.37 -56.32
C TYR A 62 -53.46 -37.19 -57.61
N GLN A 63 -52.38 -37.31 -58.40
CA GLN A 63 -52.28 -38.30 -59.47
C GLN A 63 -51.30 -39.39 -59.00
N PRO A 64 -51.81 -40.55 -58.55
CA PRO A 64 -50.92 -41.64 -58.17
C PRO A 64 -50.17 -42.16 -59.40
N ALA A 65 -48.87 -42.36 -59.24
CA ALA A 65 -47.99 -42.93 -60.26
C ALA A 65 -47.73 -44.40 -59.90
N TYR A 66 -48.64 -45.29 -60.30
CA TYR A 66 -48.49 -46.71 -60.02
C TYR A 66 -47.40 -47.31 -60.91
N SER A 67 -46.28 -47.70 -60.31
CA SER A 67 -45.27 -48.50 -60.99
C SER A 67 -44.55 -49.44 -60.03
N ASN A 68 -45.07 -50.66 -59.76
CA ASN A 68 -44.25 -51.85 -59.48
C ASN A 68 -45.05 -53.17 -59.36
N PRO A 69 -44.44 -54.37 -59.24
CA PRO A 69 -44.85 -55.63 -59.87
C PRO A 69 -45.57 -56.55 -58.88
N ALA A 70 -46.23 -56.00 -57.86
CA ALA A 70 -46.70 -56.71 -56.68
C ALA A 70 -47.65 -57.88 -57.00
N TRP A 71 -48.42 -57.75 -58.08
CA TRP A 71 -49.31 -58.81 -58.53
C TRP A 71 -48.71 -59.80 -59.52
N GLY A 72 -47.56 -59.48 -60.13
CA GLY A 72 -46.77 -60.47 -60.89
C GLY A 72 -46.35 -61.66 -60.03
N VAL A 73 -46.39 -61.50 -58.70
CA VAL A 73 -46.12 -62.53 -57.71
C VAL A 73 -47.38 -63.29 -57.27
N VAL A 74 -48.61 -62.82 -57.44
CA VAL A 74 -49.80 -63.59 -57.00
C VAL A 74 -49.96 -64.88 -57.81
N GLY A 75 -49.66 -64.86 -59.12
CA GLY A 75 -49.59 -66.08 -59.93
C GLY A 75 -48.43 -67.03 -59.55
N GLY A 76 -47.33 -66.50 -59.00
CA GLY A 76 -46.14 -67.26 -58.58
C GLY A 76 -46.14 -67.75 -57.12
N ALA A 77 -46.69 -66.95 -56.20
CA ALA A 77 -46.75 -67.19 -54.75
C ALA A 77 -48.00 -67.97 -54.32
N MET A 78 -49.06 -67.99 -55.14
CA MET A 78 -50.15 -68.97 -55.00
C MET A 78 -49.77 -70.35 -55.57
N GLY A 79 -48.52 -70.54 -56.02
CA GLY A 79 -47.93 -71.87 -56.30
C GLY A 79 -48.56 -72.63 -57.47
N ILE A 80 -49.28 -71.95 -58.36
CA ILE A 80 -50.25 -72.59 -59.25
C ILE A 80 -49.59 -73.30 -60.44
N ALA A 81 -48.37 -72.90 -60.80
CA ALA A 81 -47.63 -73.50 -61.92
C ALA A 81 -47.35 -75.01 -61.72
N GLY A 82 -47.31 -75.49 -60.47
CA GLY A 82 -47.09 -76.91 -60.15
C GLY A 82 -48.37 -77.75 -59.99
N LEU A 83 -49.54 -77.13 -59.79
CA LEU A 83 -50.78 -77.82 -59.40
C LEU A 83 -51.52 -78.51 -60.54
N PHE A 84 -51.28 -78.09 -61.79
CA PHE A 84 -52.00 -78.61 -62.96
C PHE A 84 -51.33 -79.84 -63.61
N PHE A 85 -50.18 -80.29 -63.10
CA PHE A 85 -49.41 -81.41 -63.65
C PHE A 85 -49.33 -82.59 -62.66
N GLY A 86 -50.42 -83.33 -62.49
CA GLY A 86 -50.40 -84.61 -61.77
C GLY A 86 -51.74 -85.07 -61.19
N GLY A 87 -52.46 -85.94 -61.93
CA GLY A 87 -53.56 -86.78 -61.41
C GLY A 87 -55.00 -86.36 -61.76
N SER A 88 -55.73 -87.27 -62.42
CA SER A 88 -57.13 -87.24 -62.90
C SER A 88 -57.65 -85.92 -63.53
N ASN A 89 -57.82 -85.93 -64.86
CA ASN A 89 -57.96 -84.74 -65.72
C ASN A 89 -59.42 -84.31 -65.99
N THR A 90 -60.27 -84.16 -64.96
CA THR A 90 -61.60 -83.57 -65.18
C THR A 90 -61.62 -82.08 -64.84
N PRO A 91 -62.37 -81.23 -65.57
CA PRO A 91 -62.50 -79.82 -65.24
C PRO A 91 -62.95 -79.55 -63.79
N GLY A 92 -63.78 -80.44 -63.22
CA GLY A 92 -64.26 -80.32 -61.84
C GLY A 92 -63.20 -80.60 -60.77
N SER A 93 -62.30 -81.58 -60.97
CA SER A 93 -61.22 -81.88 -60.03
C SER A 93 -60.15 -80.79 -60.01
N ILE A 94 -59.88 -80.15 -61.15
CA ILE A 94 -58.93 -79.05 -61.25
C ILE A 94 -59.49 -77.79 -60.55
N ALA A 95 -60.77 -77.48 -60.78
CA ALA A 95 -61.46 -76.38 -60.12
C ALA A 95 -61.54 -76.55 -58.58
N HIS A 96 -61.71 -77.77 -58.08
CA HIS A 96 -61.76 -78.01 -56.63
C HIS A 96 -60.41 -77.74 -55.96
N LYS A 97 -59.31 -78.21 -56.57
CA LYS A 97 -57.94 -77.90 -56.11
C LYS A 97 -57.64 -76.41 -56.16
N ALA A 98 -58.07 -75.72 -57.22
CA ALA A 98 -57.91 -74.26 -57.31
C ALA A 98 -58.67 -73.54 -56.19
N ARG A 99 -59.91 -73.93 -55.92
CA ARG A 99 -60.68 -73.40 -54.79
C ARG A 99 -60.00 -73.64 -53.43
N GLU A 100 -59.49 -74.84 -53.18
CA GLU A 100 -58.72 -75.13 -51.95
C GLU A 100 -57.50 -74.23 -51.80
N GLN A 101 -56.74 -74.03 -52.89
CA GLN A 101 -55.58 -73.14 -52.88
C GLN A 101 -55.94 -71.67 -52.68
N PHE A 102 -57.08 -71.22 -53.22
CA PHE A 102 -57.59 -69.90 -52.92
C PHE A 102 -57.95 -69.80 -51.44
N HIS A 103 -58.61 -70.79 -50.84
CA HIS A 103 -58.90 -70.78 -49.39
C HIS A 103 -57.64 -70.69 -48.53
N ASP A 104 -56.58 -71.42 -48.88
CA ASP A 104 -55.29 -71.39 -48.17
C ASP A 104 -54.59 -70.02 -48.24
N LYS A 105 -54.96 -69.18 -49.20
CA LYS A 105 -54.30 -67.90 -49.50
C LYS A 105 -55.27 -66.71 -49.48
N SER A 106 -56.55 -66.92 -49.18
CA SER A 106 -57.58 -65.89 -49.28
C SER A 106 -57.36 -64.77 -48.29
N ASP A 107 -56.76 -65.09 -47.14
CA ASP A 107 -56.43 -64.10 -46.11
C ASP A 107 -55.45 -63.06 -46.63
N TYR A 108 -54.44 -63.48 -47.40
CA TYR A 108 -53.49 -62.57 -48.02
C TYR A 108 -54.19 -61.62 -49.01
N VAL A 109 -55.09 -62.12 -49.86
CA VAL A 109 -55.86 -61.28 -50.80
C VAL A 109 -56.74 -60.27 -50.05
N GLY A 110 -57.38 -60.71 -48.96
CA GLY A 110 -58.13 -59.83 -48.07
C GLY A 110 -57.23 -58.75 -47.44
N GLU A 111 -56.07 -59.13 -46.89
CA GLU A 111 -55.15 -58.20 -46.24
C GLU A 111 -54.63 -57.12 -47.22
N GLN A 112 -54.36 -57.49 -48.48
CA GLN A 112 -53.87 -56.54 -49.48
C GLN A 112 -54.93 -55.53 -49.95
N ILE A 113 -56.21 -55.93 -50.03
CA ILE A 113 -57.29 -55.11 -50.65
C ILE A 113 -58.26 -54.53 -49.61
N LEU A 114 -58.62 -55.30 -48.58
CA LEU A 114 -59.52 -54.90 -47.50
C LEU A 114 -58.79 -54.50 -46.21
N GLY A 115 -57.48 -54.77 -46.09
CA GLY A 115 -56.72 -54.50 -44.87
C GLY A 115 -57.01 -55.50 -43.74
N ARG A 116 -57.74 -56.58 -44.05
CA ARG A 116 -58.07 -57.67 -43.13
C ARG A 116 -58.22 -59.00 -43.90
N PRO A 117 -58.03 -60.16 -43.24
CA PRO A 117 -58.37 -61.45 -43.82
C PRO A 117 -59.82 -61.50 -44.34
N LEU A 118 -60.06 -62.29 -45.39
CA LEU A 118 -61.41 -62.57 -45.85
C LEU A 118 -62.14 -63.39 -44.78
N THR A 119 -63.41 -63.07 -44.53
CA THR A 119 -64.26 -63.88 -43.67
C THR A 119 -64.47 -65.27 -44.29
N ALA A 120 -64.82 -66.27 -43.48
CA ALA A 120 -65.13 -67.60 -43.99
C ALA A 120 -66.24 -67.58 -45.06
N GLN A 121 -67.17 -66.62 -44.98
CA GLN A 121 -68.23 -66.44 -45.99
C GLN A 121 -67.67 -65.85 -47.29
N GLU A 122 -66.87 -64.79 -47.22
CA GLU A 122 -66.21 -64.18 -48.38
C GLU A 122 -65.26 -65.18 -49.06
N SER A 123 -64.44 -65.89 -48.28
CA SER A 123 -63.53 -66.92 -48.77
C SER A 123 -64.28 -68.05 -49.51
N ASN A 124 -65.45 -68.48 -49.01
CA ASN A 124 -66.33 -69.44 -49.70
C ASN A 124 -66.96 -68.89 -50.97
N GLN A 125 -67.50 -67.67 -50.92
CA GLN A 125 -68.10 -67.02 -52.08
C GLN A 125 -67.09 -66.83 -53.21
N TYR A 126 -65.91 -66.29 -52.90
CA TYR A 126 -64.86 -66.09 -53.89
C TYR A 126 -64.18 -67.41 -54.30
N GLY A 127 -64.10 -68.39 -53.39
CA GLY A 127 -63.70 -69.76 -53.72
C GLY A 127 -64.65 -70.45 -54.70
N ASP A 128 -65.95 -70.17 -54.64
CA ASP A 128 -66.94 -70.62 -55.63
C ASP A 128 -66.75 -69.93 -56.98
N ILE A 129 -66.35 -68.65 -57.01
CA ILE A 129 -65.97 -67.92 -58.25
C ILE A 129 -64.72 -68.54 -58.88
N VAL A 130 -63.67 -68.80 -58.08
CA VAL A 130 -62.47 -69.53 -58.52
C VAL A 130 -62.86 -70.89 -59.11
N TYR A 131 -63.66 -71.66 -58.39
CA TYR A 131 -64.15 -72.95 -58.87
C TYR A 131 -64.91 -72.81 -60.21
N GLY A 132 -65.80 -71.81 -60.32
CA GLY A 132 -66.60 -71.54 -61.49
C GLY A 132 -65.78 -71.22 -62.74
N CYS A 133 -64.92 -70.20 -62.66
CA CYS A 133 -64.10 -69.75 -63.79
C CYS A 133 -63.07 -70.80 -64.19
N VAL A 134 -62.37 -71.42 -63.22
CA VAL A 134 -61.40 -72.48 -63.50
C VAL A 134 -62.09 -73.68 -64.18
N LYS A 135 -63.26 -74.11 -63.70
CA LYS A 135 -64.02 -75.21 -64.32
C LYS A 135 -64.48 -74.88 -65.73
N HIS A 136 -64.97 -73.66 -65.95
CA HIS A 136 -65.44 -73.18 -67.25
C HIS A 136 -64.30 -73.17 -68.27
N ASP A 137 -63.19 -72.51 -67.95
CA ASP A 137 -62.10 -72.32 -68.90
C ASP A 137 -61.32 -73.61 -69.10
N THR A 138 -61.17 -74.46 -68.08
CA THR A 138 -60.62 -75.82 -68.23
C THR A 138 -61.45 -76.67 -69.20
N LYS A 139 -62.78 -76.49 -69.21
CA LYS A 139 -63.68 -77.19 -70.14
C LYS A 139 -63.58 -76.64 -71.57
N HIS A 140 -63.26 -75.36 -71.75
CA HIS A 140 -63.34 -74.68 -73.06
C HIS A 140 -61.98 -74.50 -73.74
N MET A 141 -60.89 -74.42 -72.97
CA MET A 141 -59.52 -74.21 -73.43
C MET A 141 -58.61 -75.42 -73.15
N GLY A 142 -59.17 -76.48 -72.55
CA GLY A 142 -58.46 -77.70 -72.19
C GLY A 142 -57.66 -77.61 -70.89
N PRO A 143 -57.15 -78.75 -70.40
CA PRO A 143 -56.54 -78.89 -69.08
C PRO A 143 -55.19 -78.18 -68.89
N TYR A 144 -54.57 -77.69 -69.97
CA TYR A 144 -53.27 -77.00 -69.90
C TYR A 144 -53.39 -75.48 -69.84
N ASN A 145 -54.28 -74.89 -70.65
CA ASN A 145 -54.40 -73.42 -70.75
C ASN A 145 -55.60 -72.88 -69.96
N GLY A 146 -56.68 -73.66 -69.87
CA GLY A 146 -57.92 -73.26 -69.21
C GLY A 146 -57.81 -73.00 -67.70
N PRO A 147 -57.06 -73.81 -66.91
CA PRO A 147 -56.99 -73.57 -65.48
C PRO A 147 -56.31 -72.25 -65.09
N LYS A 148 -55.24 -71.87 -65.82
CA LYS A 148 -54.56 -70.60 -65.61
C LYS A 148 -55.45 -69.42 -66.03
N GLN A 149 -56.07 -69.50 -67.21
CA GLN A 149 -56.97 -68.43 -67.68
C GLN A 149 -58.15 -68.23 -66.72
N GLY A 150 -58.78 -69.31 -66.28
CA GLY A 150 -59.92 -69.24 -65.34
C GLY A 150 -59.52 -68.79 -63.94
N TRP A 151 -58.27 -69.00 -63.54
CA TRP A 151 -57.72 -68.38 -62.34
C TRP A 151 -57.53 -66.88 -62.50
N ASP A 152 -56.90 -66.45 -63.59
CA ASP A 152 -56.65 -65.03 -63.88
C ASP A 152 -57.98 -64.25 -64.06
N ASP A 153 -59.01 -64.88 -64.63
CA ASP A 153 -60.36 -64.32 -64.76
C ASP A 153 -61.09 -64.28 -63.40
N ALA A 154 -60.97 -65.34 -62.57
CA ALA A 154 -61.51 -65.33 -61.21
C ALA A 154 -60.85 -64.26 -60.35
N MET A 155 -59.52 -64.16 -60.36
CA MET A 155 -58.80 -63.18 -59.56
C MET A 155 -59.16 -61.75 -59.98
N ARG A 156 -59.22 -61.44 -61.27
CA ARG A 156 -59.70 -60.14 -61.75
C ARG A 156 -61.11 -59.80 -61.26
N GLN A 157 -62.01 -60.78 -61.21
CA GLN A 157 -63.36 -60.56 -60.68
C GLN A 157 -63.33 -60.33 -59.16
N ILE A 158 -62.56 -61.13 -58.43
CA ILE A 158 -62.45 -61.07 -56.97
C ILE A 158 -61.81 -59.75 -56.53
N THR A 159 -60.72 -59.33 -57.17
CA THR A 159 -60.03 -58.07 -56.88
C THR A 159 -60.89 -56.87 -57.23
N PHE A 160 -61.63 -56.92 -58.35
CA PHE A 160 -62.62 -55.92 -58.70
C PHE A 160 -63.73 -55.81 -57.66
N ASP A 161 -64.35 -56.93 -57.26
CA ASP A 161 -65.46 -56.96 -56.29
C ASP A 161 -64.99 -56.46 -54.90
N LEU A 162 -63.80 -56.87 -54.46
CA LEU A 162 -63.20 -56.44 -53.19
C LEU A 162 -62.83 -54.95 -53.22
N ALA A 163 -62.17 -54.47 -54.28
CA ALA A 163 -61.74 -53.08 -54.38
C ALA A 163 -62.93 -52.10 -54.45
N HIS A 164 -64.05 -52.49 -55.07
CA HIS A 164 -65.27 -51.68 -55.15
C HIS A 164 -66.19 -51.84 -53.93
N SER A 165 -65.76 -52.58 -52.90
CA SER A 165 -66.54 -52.76 -51.69
C SER A 165 -66.60 -51.49 -50.84
N GLN A 166 -67.67 -51.37 -50.05
CA GLN A 166 -67.80 -50.29 -49.07
C GLN A 166 -66.67 -50.35 -48.02
N GLU A 167 -66.19 -51.55 -47.69
CA GLU A 167 -65.09 -51.74 -46.74
C GLU A 167 -63.80 -51.08 -47.26
N THR A 168 -63.41 -51.35 -48.51
CA THR A 168 -62.23 -50.72 -49.14
C THR A 168 -62.36 -49.21 -49.17
N THR A 169 -63.54 -48.68 -49.50
CA THR A 169 -63.81 -47.24 -49.47
C THR A 169 -63.59 -46.65 -48.07
N ASN A 170 -64.07 -47.33 -47.03
CA ASN A 170 -63.86 -46.90 -45.64
C ASN A 170 -62.38 -46.94 -45.27
N GLN A 171 -61.65 -48.01 -45.63
CA GLN A 171 -60.23 -48.15 -45.34
C GLN A 171 -59.38 -47.09 -46.04
N LEU A 172 -59.64 -46.80 -47.31
CA LEU A 172 -59.00 -45.73 -48.05
C LEU A 172 -59.26 -44.37 -47.38
N ASN A 173 -60.51 -44.10 -46.99
CA ASN A 173 -60.82 -42.87 -46.25
C ASN A 173 -60.07 -42.79 -44.92
N THR A 174 -60.00 -43.88 -44.15
CA THR A 174 -59.22 -43.98 -42.91
C THR A 174 -57.73 -43.76 -43.14
N ILE A 175 -57.16 -44.25 -44.25
CA ILE A 175 -55.76 -43.99 -44.60
C ILE A 175 -55.54 -42.49 -44.78
N TYR A 176 -56.36 -41.82 -45.58
CA TYR A 176 -56.21 -40.37 -45.84
C TYR A 176 -56.48 -39.53 -44.58
N GLU A 177 -57.46 -39.90 -43.76
CA GLU A 177 -57.70 -39.23 -42.47
C GLU A 177 -56.51 -39.39 -41.53
N ASN A 178 -55.94 -40.60 -41.42
CA ASN A 178 -54.81 -40.85 -40.52
C ASN A 178 -53.47 -40.29 -41.03
N THR A 179 -53.28 -40.12 -42.34
CA THR A 179 -52.01 -39.68 -42.92
C THR A 179 -52.00 -38.22 -43.35
N LEU A 180 -53.17 -37.65 -43.69
CA LEU A 180 -53.30 -36.27 -44.18
C LEU A 180 -54.35 -35.44 -43.41
N ASN A 181 -55.09 -36.02 -42.48
CA ASN A 181 -56.15 -35.34 -41.70
C ASN A 181 -57.27 -34.79 -42.56
N GLN A 182 -57.57 -35.47 -43.66
CA GLN A 182 -58.61 -35.09 -44.59
C GLN A 182 -59.29 -36.34 -45.15
N PRO A 183 -60.60 -36.28 -45.45
CA PRO A 183 -61.27 -37.37 -46.13
C PRO A 183 -60.70 -37.55 -47.53
N ILE A 184 -60.71 -38.79 -48.03
CA ILE A 184 -60.32 -39.07 -49.40
C ILE A 184 -61.30 -38.38 -50.37
N ASN A 185 -60.77 -37.63 -51.34
CA ASN A 185 -61.62 -36.98 -52.33
C ASN A 185 -62.05 -37.97 -53.43
N ASN A 186 -63.12 -37.66 -54.16
CA ASN A 186 -63.68 -38.57 -55.17
C ASN A 186 -62.69 -38.98 -56.27
N THR A 187 -61.75 -38.11 -56.64
CA THR A 187 -60.79 -38.41 -57.71
C THR A 187 -59.71 -39.37 -57.21
N ALA A 188 -59.15 -39.11 -56.02
CA ALA A 188 -58.20 -39.99 -55.35
C ALA A 188 -58.83 -41.35 -55.05
N LEU A 189 -60.07 -41.36 -54.52
CA LEU A 189 -60.83 -42.57 -54.25
C LEU A 189 -61.00 -43.43 -55.51
N GLN A 190 -61.40 -42.82 -56.63
CA GLN A 190 -61.56 -43.55 -57.89
C GLN A 190 -60.23 -44.08 -58.41
N ASN A 191 -59.14 -43.30 -58.31
CA ASN A 191 -57.82 -43.73 -58.75
C ASN A 191 -57.27 -44.88 -57.89
N ASP A 192 -57.45 -44.82 -56.58
CA ASP A 192 -56.99 -45.83 -55.63
C ASP A 192 -57.81 -47.13 -55.76
N ILE A 193 -59.14 -47.04 -55.93
CA ILE A 193 -60.01 -48.20 -56.26
C ILE A 193 -59.62 -48.83 -57.61
N ASN A 194 -59.36 -48.02 -58.64
CA ASN A 194 -58.93 -48.52 -59.94
C ASN A 194 -57.57 -49.24 -59.87
N ALA A 195 -56.66 -48.77 -59.01
CA ALA A 195 -55.35 -49.39 -58.83
C ALA A 195 -55.41 -50.67 -58.02
N LEU A 196 -56.25 -50.71 -56.97
CA LEU A 196 -56.51 -51.93 -56.21
C LEU A 196 -57.21 -53.00 -57.07
N SER A 197 -58.23 -52.62 -57.84
CA SER A 197 -58.94 -53.54 -58.74
C SER A 197 -58.11 -53.98 -59.96
N GLY A 198 -57.20 -53.11 -60.41
CA GLY A 198 -56.29 -53.38 -61.51
C GLY A 198 -55.03 -54.13 -61.11
N GLU A 199 -54.93 -54.59 -59.86
CA GLU A 199 -53.77 -55.36 -59.38
C GLU A 199 -52.45 -54.57 -59.48
N GLN A 200 -52.50 -53.26 -59.23
CA GLN A 200 -51.35 -52.34 -59.39
C GLN A 200 -50.70 -51.94 -58.06
N THR A 201 -51.41 -52.10 -56.94
CA THR A 201 -51.00 -51.64 -55.61
C THR A 201 -51.70 -52.44 -54.50
N SER A 202 -51.37 -52.16 -53.24
CA SER A 202 -52.04 -52.64 -52.02
C SER A 202 -52.47 -51.47 -51.13
N LEU A 203 -53.34 -51.69 -50.14
CA LEU A 203 -53.67 -50.64 -49.17
C LEU A 203 -52.45 -50.16 -48.37
N ALA A 204 -51.47 -51.02 -48.13
CA ALA A 204 -50.22 -50.66 -47.45
C ALA A 204 -49.34 -49.76 -48.33
N ASP A 205 -49.24 -50.09 -49.63
CA ASP A 205 -48.50 -49.27 -50.60
C ASP A 205 -49.17 -47.89 -50.77
N ILE A 206 -50.51 -47.84 -50.86
CA ILE A 206 -51.27 -46.58 -50.88
C ILE A 206 -50.98 -45.75 -49.62
N ARG A 207 -51.04 -46.35 -48.43
CA ARG A 207 -50.70 -45.62 -47.18
C ARG A 207 -49.28 -45.05 -47.23
N ASN A 208 -48.32 -45.83 -47.70
CA ASN A 208 -46.93 -45.41 -47.82
C ASN A 208 -46.76 -44.25 -48.82
N GLU A 209 -47.38 -44.33 -49.99
CA GLU A 209 -47.37 -43.26 -51.00
C GLU A 209 -48.01 -41.97 -50.47
N VAL A 210 -49.17 -42.08 -49.80
CA VAL A 210 -49.87 -40.95 -49.21
C VAL A 210 -49.04 -40.29 -48.10
N ALA A 211 -48.40 -41.09 -47.24
CA ALA A 211 -47.51 -40.60 -46.18
C ALA A 211 -46.24 -39.91 -46.70
N HIS A 212 -45.74 -40.30 -47.87
CA HIS A 212 -44.59 -39.68 -48.54
C HIS A 212 -44.98 -38.59 -49.56
N SER A 213 -46.25 -38.19 -49.57
CA SER A 213 -46.73 -37.13 -50.45
C SER A 213 -46.19 -35.76 -50.04
N GLN A 214 -46.16 -34.83 -51.00
CA GLN A 214 -45.80 -33.42 -50.73
C GLN A 214 -46.73 -32.77 -49.70
N VAL A 215 -47.99 -33.21 -49.61
CA VAL A 215 -48.96 -32.69 -48.64
C VAL A 215 -48.59 -33.10 -47.22
N ALA A 216 -48.27 -34.38 -47.00
CA ALA A 216 -47.79 -34.87 -45.71
C ALA A 216 -46.48 -34.17 -45.30
N GLN A 217 -45.53 -34.05 -46.24
CA GLN A 217 -44.28 -33.33 -46.03
C GLN A 217 -44.53 -31.88 -45.58
N ASN A 218 -45.35 -31.13 -46.31
CA ASN A 218 -45.66 -29.74 -45.99
C ASN A 218 -46.34 -29.62 -44.62
N TYR A 219 -47.23 -30.54 -44.28
CA TYR A 219 -47.86 -30.57 -42.96
C TYR A 219 -46.83 -30.80 -41.84
N ILE A 220 -45.96 -31.80 -41.96
CA ILE A 220 -44.93 -32.10 -40.95
C ILE A 220 -44.00 -30.90 -40.77
N LEU A 221 -43.54 -30.27 -41.86
CA LEU A 221 -42.73 -29.06 -41.80
C LEU A 221 -43.48 -27.89 -41.14
N SER A 222 -44.79 -27.75 -41.39
CA SER A 222 -45.61 -26.74 -40.71
C SER A 222 -45.74 -26.98 -39.21
N VAL A 223 -45.78 -28.24 -38.77
CA VAL A 223 -45.80 -28.61 -37.34
C VAL A 223 -44.47 -28.23 -36.69
N VAL A 224 -43.33 -28.57 -37.31
CA VAL A 224 -42.01 -28.16 -36.80
C VAL A 224 -41.91 -26.64 -36.73
N SER A 225 -42.36 -25.95 -37.78
CA SER A 225 -42.30 -24.49 -37.84
C SER A 225 -43.18 -23.83 -36.78
N GLY A 226 -44.38 -24.39 -36.53
CA GLY A 226 -45.30 -23.88 -35.53
C GLY A 226 -44.92 -24.19 -34.08
N VAL A 227 -44.18 -25.28 -33.82
CA VAL A 227 -43.70 -25.62 -32.47
C VAL A 227 -42.41 -24.88 -32.15
N GLN A 228 -41.43 -24.93 -33.04
CA GLN A 228 -40.08 -24.39 -32.80
C GLN A 228 -39.91 -22.92 -33.24
N ASP A 229 -40.96 -22.30 -33.79
CA ASP A 229 -40.99 -20.91 -34.29
C ASP A 229 -39.81 -20.57 -35.22
N ARG A 230 -39.46 -21.51 -36.10
CA ARG A 230 -38.44 -21.33 -37.14
C ARG A 230 -38.94 -21.82 -38.49
N GLN A 231 -38.27 -21.42 -39.56
CA GLN A 231 -38.55 -21.98 -40.87
C GLN A 231 -38.00 -23.41 -40.96
N ALA A 232 -38.89 -24.41 -40.96
CA ALA A 232 -38.51 -25.80 -41.18
C ALA A 232 -38.31 -26.05 -42.68
N THR A 233 -37.29 -26.84 -43.03
CA THR A 233 -36.98 -27.17 -44.42
C THR A 233 -36.69 -28.64 -44.58
N VAL A 234 -36.89 -29.17 -45.79
CA VAL A 234 -36.59 -30.58 -46.11
C VAL A 234 -35.14 -30.95 -45.75
N ASN A 235 -34.19 -30.02 -45.94
CA ASN A 235 -32.78 -30.28 -45.70
C ASN A 235 -32.45 -30.31 -44.20
N THR A 236 -32.89 -29.29 -43.46
CA THR A 236 -32.59 -29.13 -42.02
C THR A 236 -33.33 -30.13 -41.15
N ASP A 237 -34.49 -30.59 -41.61
CA ASP A 237 -35.41 -31.43 -40.83
C ASP A 237 -35.52 -32.85 -41.39
N SER A 238 -34.63 -33.23 -42.32
CA SER A 238 -34.65 -34.48 -43.06
C SER A 238 -34.77 -35.71 -42.16
N GLY A 239 -34.08 -35.75 -41.01
CA GLY A 239 -34.15 -36.87 -40.07
C GLY A 239 -35.54 -37.05 -39.43
N PHE A 240 -36.10 -35.98 -38.85
CA PHE A 240 -37.44 -36.01 -38.26
C PHE A 240 -38.51 -36.24 -39.33
N LEU A 241 -38.38 -35.57 -40.48
CA LEU A 241 -39.28 -35.69 -41.62
C LEU A 241 -39.33 -37.13 -42.14
N THR A 242 -38.17 -37.74 -42.42
CA THR A 242 -38.08 -39.12 -42.94
C THR A 242 -38.63 -40.13 -41.94
N SER A 243 -38.26 -40.02 -40.66
CA SER A 243 -38.78 -40.92 -39.62
C SER A 243 -40.30 -40.81 -39.51
N THR A 244 -40.83 -39.59 -39.48
CA THR A 244 -42.27 -39.36 -39.33
C THR A 244 -43.06 -39.85 -40.54
N MET A 245 -42.59 -39.60 -41.77
CA MET A 245 -43.24 -40.11 -42.98
C MET A 245 -43.23 -41.65 -43.03
N ASN A 246 -42.14 -42.29 -42.61
CA ASN A 246 -42.07 -43.75 -42.48
C ASN A 246 -43.06 -44.29 -41.42
N ASP A 247 -43.18 -43.64 -40.26
CA ASP A 247 -44.13 -44.04 -39.21
C ASP A 247 -45.59 -43.89 -39.65
N LEU A 248 -45.91 -42.83 -40.40
CA LEU A 248 -47.21 -42.64 -41.03
C LEU A 248 -47.48 -43.71 -42.09
N GLY A 249 -46.48 -44.03 -42.93
CA GLY A 249 -46.57 -45.04 -43.98
C GLY A 249 -46.77 -46.46 -43.45
N ASN A 250 -46.09 -46.81 -42.36
CA ASN A 250 -46.23 -48.09 -41.67
C ASN A 250 -47.49 -48.17 -40.79
N GLY A 251 -48.17 -47.04 -40.56
CA GLY A 251 -49.36 -46.98 -39.71
C GLY A 251 -49.07 -47.09 -38.21
N THR A 252 -47.83 -46.89 -37.79
CA THR A 252 -47.43 -46.84 -36.37
C THR A 252 -47.74 -45.48 -35.73
N ASN A 253 -48.06 -44.47 -36.55
CA ASN A 253 -48.44 -43.13 -36.12
C ASN A 253 -49.58 -42.55 -36.97
N THR A 254 -50.18 -41.46 -36.51
CA THR A 254 -51.17 -40.66 -37.26
C THR A 254 -50.70 -39.22 -37.36
N ILE A 255 -51.13 -38.54 -38.41
CA ILE A 255 -50.75 -37.16 -38.73
C ILE A 255 -51.14 -36.19 -37.61
N THR A 256 -52.24 -36.46 -36.91
CA THR A 256 -52.72 -35.71 -35.73
C THR A 256 -51.80 -35.84 -34.51
N ASN A 257 -51.03 -36.93 -34.41
CA ASN A 257 -50.09 -37.18 -33.33
C ASN A 257 -48.67 -36.66 -33.60
N VAL A 258 -48.37 -36.21 -34.83
CA VAL A 258 -47.04 -35.72 -35.21
C VAL A 258 -46.56 -34.57 -34.32
N ARG A 259 -47.46 -33.65 -33.96
CA ARG A 259 -47.15 -32.54 -33.04
C ARG A 259 -46.70 -33.06 -31.67
N ASN A 260 -47.42 -34.03 -31.12
CA ASN A 260 -47.09 -34.59 -29.81
C ASN A 260 -45.78 -35.39 -29.86
N GLY A 261 -45.54 -36.11 -30.95
CA GLY A 261 -44.29 -36.81 -31.22
C GLY A 261 -43.08 -35.87 -31.27
N LEU A 262 -43.22 -34.71 -31.91
CA LEU A 262 -42.19 -33.67 -31.93
C LEU A 262 -41.89 -33.15 -30.51
N ILE A 263 -42.92 -32.72 -29.78
CA ILE A 263 -42.80 -32.15 -28.42
C ILE A 263 -42.17 -33.15 -27.43
N GLY A 264 -42.52 -34.43 -27.57
CA GLY A 264 -41.99 -35.52 -26.73
C GLY A 264 -40.59 -35.99 -27.12
N SER A 265 -40.06 -35.57 -28.28
CA SER A 265 -38.77 -36.05 -28.78
C SER A 265 -37.60 -35.57 -27.93
N GLN A 266 -36.47 -36.31 -27.99
CA GLN A 266 -35.22 -35.84 -27.37
C GLN A 266 -34.58 -34.68 -28.14
N GLY A 267 -34.80 -34.60 -29.46
CA GLY A 267 -34.33 -33.46 -30.25
C GLY A 267 -34.93 -32.13 -29.75
N GLU A 268 -36.17 -32.16 -29.26
CA GLU A 268 -36.84 -30.98 -28.72
C GLU A 268 -36.19 -30.45 -27.43
N VAL A 269 -35.52 -31.31 -26.65
CA VAL A 269 -34.80 -30.86 -25.44
C VAL A 269 -33.68 -29.88 -25.78
N GLY A 270 -33.00 -30.06 -26.93
CA GLY A 270 -31.99 -29.10 -27.39
C GLY A 270 -32.56 -27.72 -27.72
N VAL A 271 -33.79 -27.67 -28.26
CA VAL A 271 -34.51 -26.41 -28.52
C VAL A 271 -34.88 -25.72 -27.21
N ILE A 272 -35.39 -26.50 -26.24
CA ILE A 272 -35.71 -25.99 -24.91
C ILE A 272 -34.45 -25.48 -24.19
N ASN A 273 -33.32 -26.18 -24.27
CA ASN A 273 -32.06 -25.71 -23.68
C ASN A 273 -31.58 -24.40 -24.32
N THR A 274 -31.70 -24.27 -25.64
CA THR A 274 -31.34 -23.02 -26.36
C THR A 274 -32.18 -21.84 -25.87
N TYR A 275 -33.47 -22.09 -25.67
CA TYR A 275 -34.41 -21.13 -25.08
C TYR A 275 -33.99 -20.72 -23.66
N GLU A 276 -33.76 -21.68 -22.76
CA GLU A 276 -33.41 -21.44 -21.35
C GLU A 276 -32.06 -20.75 -21.22
N HIS A 277 -31.06 -21.12 -22.03
CA HIS A 277 -29.77 -20.44 -22.10
C HIS A 277 -29.94 -18.95 -22.48
N GLY A 278 -30.87 -18.65 -23.38
CA GLY A 278 -31.12 -17.28 -23.80
C GLY A 278 -31.68 -16.39 -22.68
N LEU A 279 -32.54 -16.93 -21.81
CA LEU A 279 -33.17 -16.18 -20.71
C LEU A 279 -32.36 -16.21 -19.41
N TYR A 280 -31.76 -17.36 -19.07
CA TYR A 280 -31.17 -17.60 -17.76
C TYR A 280 -29.70 -18.02 -17.81
N ASN A 281 -29.13 -18.18 -19.01
CA ASN A 281 -27.74 -18.64 -19.22
C ASN A 281 -27.44 -20.00 -18.55
N VAL A 282 -28.43 -20.89 -18.51
CA VAL A 282 -28.33 -22.25 -17.96
C VAL A 282 -29.10 -23.25 -18.83
N ASP A 283 -28.74 -24.53 -18.75
CA ASP A 283 -29.53 -25.60 -19.36
C ASP A 283 -30.86 -25.76 -18.61
N ALA A 284 -31.90 -26.16 -19.34
CA ALA A 284 -33.20 -26.40 -18.73
C ALA A 284 -33.14 -27.65 -17.84
N ASP A 285 -33.56 -27.48 -16.58
CA ASP A 285 -33.77 -28.62 -15.70
C ASP A 285 -35.04 -29.41 -16.12
N GLN A 286 -35.25 -30.57 -15.49
CA GLN A 286 -36.38 -31.42 -15.84
C GLN A 286 -37.76 -30.76 -15.57
N ASN A 287 -37.85 -29.86 -14.59
CA ASN A 287 -39.09 -29.14 -14.28
C ASN A 287 -39.39 -28.10 -15.35
N THR A 288 -38.38 -27.34 -15.77
CA THR A 288 -38.47 -26.40 -16.89
C THR A 288 -38.86 -27.14 -18.17
N ILE A 289 -38.20 -28.26 -18.51
CA ILE A 289 -38.54 -29.07 -19.68
C ILE A 289 -40.01 -29.51 -19.63
N ASN A 290 -40.49 -29.99 -18.49
CA ASN A 290 -41.88 -30.42 -18.33
C ASN A 290 -42.86 -29.25 -18.45
N TRP A 291 -42.54 -28.09 -17.89
CA TRP A 291 -43.36 -26.90 -17.99
C TRP A 291 -43.46 -26.39 -19.43
N VAL A 292 -42.32 -26.28 -20.13
CA VAL A 292 -42.27 -25.87 -21.54
C VAL A 292 -43.07 -26.84 -22.41
N ARG A 293 -42.87 -28.15 -22.24
CA ARG A 293 -43.67 -29.16 -22.95
C ARG A 293 -45.17 -29.00 -22.69
N GLY A 294 -45.57 -28.74 -21.44
CA GLY A 294 -46.96 -28.45 -21.10
C GLY A 294 -47.54 -27.26 -21.87
N GLN A 295 -46.76 -26.19 -22.02
CA GLN A 295 -47.14 -25.03 -22.85
C GLN A 295 -47.24 -25.41 -24.33
N LEU A 296 -46.27 -26.15 -24.89
CA LEU A 296 -46.27 -26.56 -26.30
C LEU A 296 -47.46 -27.48 -26.64
N TYR A 297 -47.81 -28.40 -25.73
CA TYR A 297 -49.00 -29.26 -25.85
C TYR A 297 -50.31 -28.46 -25.84
N SER A 298 -50.34 -27.28 -25.20
CA SER A 298 -51.50 -26.38 -25.22
C SER A 298 -51.67 -25.61 -26.54
N GLY A 299 -50.77 -25.81 -27.50
CA GLY A 299 -50.82 -25.19 -28.83
C GLY A 299 -49.88 -24.00 -29.02
N LYS A 300 -49.14 -23.60 -27.98
CA LYS A 300 -48.15 -22.51 -28.03
C LYS A 300 -46.91 -22.89 -28.84
N SER A 301 -46.24 -21.89 -29.42
CA SER A 301 -44.89 -22.04 -29.99
C SER A 301 -43.82 -21.81 -28.91
N ILE A 302 -42.56 -22.17 -29.18
CA ILE A 302 -41.45 -21.88 -28.27
C ILE A 302 -41.28 -20.37 -28.04
N GLN A 303 -41.63 -19.54 -29.02
CA GLN A 303 -41.56 -18.08 -28.92
C GLN A 303 -42.67 -17.52 -28.02
N ASP A 304 -43.87 -18.10 -28.05
CA ASP A 304 -44.92 -17.77 -27.07
C ASP A 304 -44.47 -18.10 -25.64
N VAL A 305 -43.82 -19.26 -25.47
CA VAL A 305 -43.26 -19.68 -24.19
C VAL A 305 -42.16 -18.72 -23.73
N ARG A 306 -41.26 -18.33 -24.63
CA ARG A 306 -40.21 -17.33 -24.37
C ARG A 306 -40.78 -16.02 -23.88
N ASN A 307 -41.81 -15.53 -24.54
CA ASN A 307 -42.44 -14.28 -24.14
C ASN A 307 -43.15 -14.38 -22.78
N ILE A 308 -43.73 -15.54 -22.43
CA ILE A 308 -44.35 -15.76 -21.12
C ILE A 308 -43.28 -15.79 -20.02
N ASP A 309 -42.21 -16.55 -20.21
CA ASP A 309 -41.19 -16.72 -19.17
C ASP A 309 -40.33 -15.47 -18.98
N ALA A 310 -40.03 -14.75 -20.06
CA ALA A 310 -39.35 -13.45 -19.98
C ALA A 310 -40.14 -12.40 -19.18
N HIS A 311 -41.46 -12.61 -19.01
CA HIS A 311 -42.33 -11.77 -18.19
C HIS A 311 -42.70 -12.41 -16.84
N SER A 312 -41.98 -13.45 -16.43
CA SER A 312 -42.18 -14.11 -15.15
C SER A 312 -41.49 -13.35 -14.00
N GLY A 313 -41.93 -13.62 -12.77
CA GLY A 313 -41.23 -13.10 -11.59
C GLY A 313 -39.82 -13.66 -11.43
N ARG A 314 -39.52 -14.84 -12.02
CA ARG A 314 -38.18 -15.44 -12.01
C ARG A 314 -37.22 -14.62 -12.88
N GLU A 315 -37.62 -14.28 -14.11
CA GLU A 315 -36.82 -13.44 -15.01
C GLU A 315 -36.61 -12.05 -14.39
N GLN A 316 -37.67 -11.49 -13.82
CA GLN A 316 -37.60 -10.18 -13.18
C GLN A 316 -36.57 -10.14 -12.04
N GLU A 317 -36.55 -11.13 -11.15
CA GLU A 317 -35.52 -11.20 -10.10
C GLU A 317 -34.11 -11.47 -10.67
N THR A 318 -34.01 -12.25 -11.75
CA THR A 318 -32.72 -12.51 -12.43
C THR A 318 -32.11 -11.22 -12.99
N LEU A 319 -32.93 -10.36 -13.58
CA LEU A 319 -32.52 -9.04 -14.07
C LEU A 319 -32.15 -8.09 -12.91
N LEU A 320 -32.93 -8.08 -11.82
CA LEU A 320 -32.60 -7.29 -10.63
C LEU A 320 -31.28 -7.75 -10.00
N GLN A 321 -31.05 -9.06 -9.90
CA GLN A 321 -29.79 -9.62 -9.40
C GLN A 321 -28.62 -9.21 -10.29
N THR A 322 -28.79 -9.23 -11.62
CA THR A 322 -27.77 -8.75 -12.56
C THR A 322 -27.39 -7.28 -12.31
N LEU A 323 -28.36 -6.42 -12.00
CA LEU A 323 -28.07 -5.04 -11.60
C LEU A 323 -27.32 -4.97 -10.27
N ARG A 324 -27.73 -5.72 -9.25
CA ARG A 324 -27.02 -5.77 -7.95
C ARG A 324 -25.57 -6.20 -8.13
N ASP A 325 -25.35 -7.23 -8.94
CA ASP A 325 -24.03 -7.81 -9.19
C ASP A 325 -23.09 -6.80 -9.85
N ILE A 326 -23.55 -6.03 -10.84
CA ILE A 326 -22.70 -5.15 -11.63
C ILE A 326 -22.58 -3.76 -11.01
N GLN A 327 -23.69 -3.21 -10.54
CA GLN A 327 -23.75 -1.82 -10.11
C GLN A 327 -23.51 -1.65 -8.61
N TYR A 328 -23.31 -2.73 -7.85
CA TYR A 328 -22.97 -2.67 -6.44
C TYR A 328 -23.94 -1.80 -5.60
N ARG A 329 -25.24 -1.88 -5.94
CA ARG A 329 -26.32 -1.15 -5.27
C ARG A 329 -27.55 -2.02 -5.09
N ALA A 330 -28.47 -1.57 -4.24
CA ALA A 330 -29.81 -2.14 -4.21
C ALA A 330 -30.52 -1.88 -5.55
N ALA A 331 -31.07 -2.95 -6.14
CA ALA A 331 -31.98 -2.90 -7.28
C ALA A 331 -33.40 -3.27 -6.81
N SER A 332 -34.42 -2.64 -7.38
CA SER A 332 -35.81 -2.94 -7.03
C SER A 332 -36.75 -2.66 -8.20
N GLU A 333 -37.93 -3.28 -8.17
CA GLU A 333 -38.92 -3.10 -9.23
C GLU A 333 -39.30 -1.62 -9.44
N SER A 334 -39.42 -0.86 -8.35
CA SER A 334 -39.87 0.54 -8.41
C SER A 334 -38.81 1.48 -8.96
N THR A 335 -37.52 1.23 -8.67
CA THR A 335 -36.40 2.05 -9.12
C THR A 335 -35.94 1.67 -10.54
N ASP A 336 -36.14 0.41 -10.92
CA ASP A 336 -35.54 -0.17 -12.14
C ASP A 336 -36.60 -0.59 -13.17
N ALA A 337 -37.86 -0.15 -13.02
CA ALA A 337 -38.98 -0.50 -13.89
C ALA A 337 -38.72 -0.31 -15.39
N GLY A 338 -38.00 0.76 -15.77
CA GLY A 338 -37.64 1.03 -17.16
C GLY A 338 -36.66 -0.02 -17.71
N PHE A 339 -35.63 -0.36 -16.94
CA PHE A 339 -34.67 -1.41 -17.29
C PHE A 339 -35.37 -2.77 -17.41
N LEU A 340 -36.21 -3.12 -16.43
CA LEU A 340 -36.97 -4.37 -16.44
C LEU A 340 -37.87 -4.44 -17.67
N THR A 341 -38.71 -3.43 -17.91
CA THR A 341 -39.65 -3.42 -19.03
C THR A 341 -38.93 -3.54 -20.38
N THR A 342 -37.86 -2.79 -20.61
CA THR A 342 -37.11 -2.85 -21.87
C THR A 342 -36.48 -4.23 -22.08
N ASN A 343 -35.83 -4.77 -21.06
CA ASN A 343 -35.10 -6.03 -21.20
C ASN A 343 -36.01 -7.25 -21.22
N MET A 344 -37.08 -7.29 -20.42
CA MET A 344 -38.09 -8.37 -20.46
C MET A 344 -38.77 -8.44 -21.83
N ASN A 345 -39.06 -7.30 -22.47
CA ASN A 345 -39.58 -7.28 -23.85
C ASN A 345 -38.55 -7.75 -24.88
N ALA A 346 -37.28 -7.32 -24.76
CA ALA A 346 -36.21 -7.72 -25.68
C ALA A 346 -35.89 -9.22 -25.55
N LEU A 347 -35.86 -9.74 -24.32
CA LEU A 347 -35.76 -11.16 -24.01
C LEU A 347 -36.99 -11.92 -24.50
N GLY A 348 -38.19 -11.41 -24.25
CA GLY A 348 -39.42 -12.04 -24.73
C GLY A 348 -39.45 -12.19 -26.25
N SER A 349 -38.93 -11.21 -26.99
CA SER A 349 -38.98 -11.15 -28.46
C SER A 349 -37.80 -11.79 -29.21
N GLY A 350 -36.83 -12.40 -28.52
CA GLY A 350 -35.68 -13.01 -29.23
C GLY A 350 -34.54 -12.05 -29.54
N GLN A 351 -34.66 -10.75 -29.22
CA GLN A 351 -33.73 -9.72 -29.68
C GLN A 351 -32.41 -9.69 -28.92
N THR A 352 -32.40 -10.21 -27.68
CA THR A 352 -31.24 -10.24 -26.80
C THR A 352 -31.24 -11.52 -25.96
N THR A 353 -30.12 -11.77 -25.29
CA THR A 353 -29.96 -12.78 -24.24
C THR A 353 -29.60 -12.13 -22.91
N LEU A 354 -29.72 -12.87 -21.80
CA LEU A 354 -29.24 -12.40 -20.49
C LEU A 354 -27.74 -12.10 -20.50
N SER A 355 -26.95 -12.89 -21.22
CA SER A 355 -25.52 -12.66 -21.39
C SER A 355 -25.24 -11.33 -22.11
N ASP A 356 -26.00 -11.01 -23.16
CA ASP A 356 -25.87 -9.74 -23.87
C ASP A 356 -26.23 -8.54 -22.97
N ILE A 357 -27.29 -8.68 -22.16
CA ILE A 357 -27.69 -7.65 -21.19
C ILE A 357 -26.59 -7.43 -20.15
N ARG A 358 -26.08 -8.51 -19.55
CA ARG A 358 -25.00 -8.47 -18.56
C ARG A 358 -23.74 -7.81 -19.14
N ASN A 359 -23.31 -8.25 -20.33
CA ASN A 359 -22.13 -7.71 -21.02
C ASN A 359 -22.32 -6.25 -21.46
N GLY A 360 -23.55 -5.89 -21.85
CA GLY A 360 -23.94 -4.53 -22.17
C GLY A 360 -23.73 -3.61 -20.97
N LEU A 361 -24.29 -3.97 -19.81
CA LEU A 361 -24.12 -3.24 -18.56
C LEU A 361 -22.64 -3.09 -18.16
N ILE A 362 -21.86 -4.17 -18.15
CA ILE A 362 -20.43 -4.14 -17.81
C ILE A 362 -19.63 -3.17 -18.69
N SER A 363 -20.05 -3.01 -19.94
CA SER A 363 -19.33 -2.19 -20.93
C SER A 363 -19.71 -0.71 -20.88
N LEU A 364 -20.72 -0.33 -20.08
CA LEU A 364 -21.16 1.06 -19.99
C LEU A 364 -20.15 1.90 -19.17
N PRO A 365 -19.62 3.01 -19.71
CA PRO A 365 -18.62 3.82 -19.01
C PRO A 365 -19.11 4.45 -17.70
N ASN A 366 -20.41 4.72 -17.58
CA ASN A 366 -20.96 5.26 -16.34
C ASN A 366 -20.81 4.28 -15.19
N GLU A 367 -20.76 2.96 -15.43
CA GLU A 367 -20.62 1.93 -14.37
C GLU A 367 -19.24 1.89 -13.71
N ASP A 368 -18.27 2.68 -14.21
CA ASP A 368 -16.98 2.88 -13.54
C ASP A 368 -17.14 3.40 -12.11
N TRP A 369 -18.27 4.04 -11.79
CA TRP A 369 -18.54 4.54 -10.45
C TRP A 369 -18.49 3.43 -9.39
N ALA A 370 -18.98 2.23 -9.69
CA ALA A 370 -19.03 1.12 -8.74
C ALA A 370 -17.62 0.57 -8.46
N ILE A 371 -16.80 0.47 -9.52
CA ILE A 371 -15.39 0.07 -9.42
C ILE A 371 -14.59 1.11 -8.64
N ASN A 372 -14.77 2.40 -8.96
CA ASN A 372 -14.14 3.50 -8.24
C ASN A 372 -14.56 3.53 -6.76
N TYR A 373 -15.83 3.29 -6.46
CA TYR A 373 -16.32 3.22 -5.09
C TYR A 373 -15.66 2.08 -4.30
N SER A 374 -15.52 0.89 -4.90
CA SER A 374 -14.77 -0.22 -4.31
C SER A 374 -13.31 0.18 -4.02
N GLU A 375 -12.62 0.76 -4.99
CA GLU A 375 -11.22 1.19 -4.80
C GLU A 375 -11.06 2.31 -3.78
N GLN A 376 -11.95 3.30 -3.76
CA GLN A 376 -11.90 4.38 -2.76
C GLN A 376 -12.09 3.86 -1.33
N THR A 377 -12.96 2.87 -1.14
CA THR A 377 -13.26 2.32 0.19
C THR A 377 -12.14 1.42 0.71
N LEU A 378 -11.46 0.68 -0.17
CA LEU A 378 -10.32 -0.18 0.18
C LEU A 378 -8.99 0.58 0.24
N PHE A 379 -8.68 1.39 -0.77
CA PHE A 379 -7.35 1.98 -0.97
C PHE A 379 -7.32 3.51 -0.89
N GLY A 380 -8.47 4.17 -0.79
CA GLY A 380 -8.55 5.63 -0.62
C GLY A 380 -8.41 6.45 -1.91
N HIS A 381 -8.45 5.83 -3.09
CA HIS A 381 -8.35 6.52 -4.38
C HIS A 381 -9.23 5.86 -5.47
N ASP A 382 -9.40 6.53 -6.61
CA ASP A 382 -10.12 5.96 -7.76
C ASP A 382 -9.34 4.83 -8.43
N ALA A 383 -10.07 3.90 -9.06
CA ALA A 383 -9.48 2.81 -9.84
C ALA A 383 -8.75 3.35 -11.07
N ASP A 384 -7.55 2.83 -11.34
CA ASP A 384 -6.87 3.08 -12.61
C ASP A 384 -7.49 2.25 -13.76
N GLN A 385 -7.01 2.46 -14.98
CA GLN A 385 -7.56 1.76 -16.14
C GLN A 385 -7.31 0.24 -16.09
N ALA A 386 -6.19 -0.21 -15.52
CA ALA A 386 -5.87 -1.62 -15.44
C ALA A 386 -6.79 -2.35 -14.45
N THR A 387 -7.05 -1.75 -13.29
CA THR A 387 -8.03 -2.26 -12.31
C THR A 387 -9.43 -2.31 -12.94
N LYS A 388 -9.83 -1.27 -13.68
CA LYS A 388 -11.13 -1.26 -14.38
C LYS A 388 -11.24 -2.36 -15.42
N ASP A 389 -10.20 -2.57 -16.22
CA ASP A 389 -10.18 -3.61 -17.26
C ASP A 389 -10.21 -5.02 -16.65
N TRP A 390 -9.47 -5.24 -15.57
CA TRP A 390 -9.52 -6.47 -14.78
C TRP A 390 -10.92 -6.72 -14.21
N ALA A 391 -11.51 -5.75 -13.52
CA ALA A 391 -12.84 -5.89 -12.92
C ALA A 391 -13.90 -6.22 -13.96
N ARG A 392 -13.87 -5.56 -15.13
CA ARG A 392 -14.77 -5.87 -16.25
C ARG A 392 -14.56 -7.28 -16.81
N ALA A 393 -13.32 -7.74 -16.94
CA ALA A 393 -13.04 -9.10 -17.40
C ALA A 393 -13.59 -10.15 -16.42
N GLU A 394 -13.40 -9.94 -15.12
CA GLU A 394 -13.90 -10.84 -14.09
C GLU A 394 -15.43 -10.84 -13.97
N MET A 395 -16.08 -9.68 -14.14
CA MET A 395 -17.54 -9.60 -14.18
C MET A 395 -18.15 -10.33 -15.40
N ARG A 396 -17.45 -10.32 -16.55
CA ARG A 396 -17.83 -11.11 -17.73
C ARG A 396 -17.69 -12.61 -17.50
N ASN A 397 -16.78 -13.03 -16.62
CA ASN A 397 -16.65 -14.41 -16.15
C ASN A 397 -17.67 -14.78 -15.05
N GLY A 398 -18.61 -13.90 -14.74
CA GLY A 398 -19.75 -14.18 -13.86
C GLY A 398 -19.58 -13.70 -12.42
N LYS A 399 -18.45 -13.09 -12.03
CA LYS A 399 -18.30 -12.50 -10.69
C LYS A 399 -19.15 -11.25 -10.52
N SER A 400 -19.60 -11.00 -9.29
CA SER A 400 -20.23 -9.74 -8.89
C SER A 400 -19.18 -8.74 -8.40
N MET A 401 -19.53 -7.46 -8.37
CA MET A 401 -18.72 -6.41 -7.75
C MET A 401 -18.46 -6.68 -6.26
N GLN A 402 -19.38 -7.34 -5.55
CA GLN A 402 -19.15 -7.77 -4.17
C GLN A 402 -18.05 -8.84 -4.08
N ASP A 403 -18.03 -9.79 -5.02
CA ASP A 403 -16.96 -10.80 -5.07
C ASP A 403 -15.61 -10.14 -5.35
N LEU A 404 -15.56 -9.18 -6.27
CA LEU A 404 -14.34 -8.43 -6.59
C LEU A 404 -13.87 -7.61 -5.39
N HIS A 405 -14.77 -6.88 -4.73
CA HIS A 405 -14.47 -6.12 -3.53
C HIS A 405 -13.90 -7.01 -2.42
N GLN A 406 -14.47 -8.20 -2.21
CA GLN A 406 -13.95 -9.16 -1.23
C GLN A 406 -12.56 -9.68 -1.61
N ILE A 407 -12.33 -9.97 -2.90
CA ILE A 407 -11.02 -10.42 -3.42
C ILE A 407 -9.97 -9.35 -3.20
N GLU A 408 -10.26 -8.09 -3.55
CA GLU A 408 -9.33 -6.98 -3.38
C GLU A 408 -9.04 -6.68 -1.90
N ALA A 409 -10.06 -6.72 -1.04
CA ALA A 409 -9.90 -6.56 0.40
C ALA A 409 -8.99 -7.64 1.04
N HIS A 410 -8.84 -8.80 0.38
CA HIS A 410 -7.97 -9.89 0.81
C HIS A 410 -6.68 -10.01 0.01
N SER A 411 -6.37 -9.01 -0.81
CA SER A 411 -5.15 -8.99 -1.63
C SER A 411 -3.91 -8.65 -0.81
N ASP A 412 -2.74 -9.04 -1.32
CA ASP A 412 -1.45 -8.62 -0.74
C ASP A 412 -1.27 -7.09 -0.78
N ARG A 413 -1.90 -6.42 -1.76
CA ARG A 413 -1.91 -4.95 -1.85
C ARG A 413 -2.64 -4.34 -0.66
N GLU A 414 -3.84 -4.81 -0.33
CA GLU A 414 -4.62 -4.30 0.80
C GLU A 414 -3.90 -4.55 2.13
N LYS A 415 -3.28 -5.73 2.25
CA LYS A 415 -2.46 -6.08 3.40
C LYS A 415 -1.31 -5.08 3.62
N GLU A 416 -0.58 -4.73 2.56
CA GLU A 416 0.50 -3.73 2.66
C GLU A 416 -0.06 -2.32 2.91
N THR A 417 -1.20 -1.95 2.33
CA THR A 417 -1.89 -0.67 2.62
C THR A 417 -2.21 -0.53 4.11
N LEU A 418 -2.71 -1.58 4.74
CA LEU A 418 -3.01 -1.62 6.17
C LEU A 418 -1.74 -1.59 7.04
N LEU A 419 -0.69 -2.32 6.65
CA LEU A 419 0.60 -2.26 7.33
C LEU A 419 1.25 -0.87 7.23
N GLN A 420 1.17 -0.24 6.06
CA GLN A 420 1.67 1.13 5.86
C GLN A 420 0.87 2.12 6.71
N THR A 421 -0.46 1.95 6.81
CA THR A 421 -1.29 2.77 7.70
C THR A 421 -0.85 2.66 9.17
N LEU A 422 -0.48 1.47 9.64
CA LEU A 422 0.09 1.29 10.99
C LEU A 422 1.45 2.00 11.12
N ARG A 423 2.35 1.86 10.14
CA ARG A 423 3.67 2.53 10.16
C ARG A 423 3.52 4.05 10.19
N ASP A 424 2.60 4.58 9.39
CA ASP A 424 2.33 6.00 9.31
C ASP A 424 1.83 6.56 10.64
N ILE A 425 0.98 5.85 11.38
CA ILE A 425 0.33 6.40 12.57
C ILE A 425 1.09 6.06 13.86
N GLN A 426 1.62 4.85 13.95
CA GLN A 426 2.23 4.35 15.18
C GLN A 426 3.75 4.52 15.19
N TYR A 427 4.37 4.98 14.11
CA TYR A 427 5.81 5.25 14.05
C TYR A 427 6.70 4.06 14.48
N ARG A 428 6.26 2.85 14.12
CA ARG A 428 6.98 1.59 14.39
C ARG A 428 7.01 0.72 13.17
N ALA A 429 7.88 -0.30 13.20
CA ALA A 429 7.79 -1.39 12.25
C ALA A 429 6.45 -2.14 12.44
N ALA A 430 5.69 -2.24 11.35
CA ALA A 430 4.52 -3.10 11.25
C ALA A 430 4.83 -4.28 10.33
N SER A 431 4.40 -5.47 10.72
CA SER A 431 4.65 -6.70 9.96
C SER A 431 3.46 -7.65 10.07
N GLU A 432 3.32 -8.56 9.11
CA GLU A 432 2.26 -9.56 9.14
C GLU A 432 2.28 -10.41 10.42
N SER A 433 3.48 -10.75 10.90
CA SER A 433 3.66 -11.62 12.05
C SER A 433 3.23 -10.96 13.36
N THR A 434 3.46 -9.66 13.49
CA THR A 434 3.14 -8.86 14.68
C THR A 434 1.71 -8.35 14.67
N ASP A 435 1.14 -8.15 13.47
CA ASP A 435 -0.11 -7.42 13.26
C ASP A 435 -1.22 -8.29 12.64
N ALA A 436 -1.07 -9.61 12.64
CA ALA A 436 -2.01 -10.56 12.02
C ALA A 436 -3.48 -10.37 12.45
N ASN A 437 -3.73 -10.07 13.73
CA ASN A 437 -5.08 -9.85 14.25
C ASN A 437 -5.69 -8.55 13.70
N PHE A 438 -4.88 -7.49 13.59
CA PHE A 438 -5.30 -6.22 13.00
C PHE A 438 -5.64 -6.42 11.53
N LEU A 439 -4.76 -7.09 10.77
CA LEU A 439 -4.97 -7.39 9.36
C LEU A 439 -6.25 -8.21 9.15
N THR A 440 -6.38 -9.35 9.83
CA THR A 440 -7.53 -10.25 9.67
C THR A 440 -8.84 -9.55 10.00
N THR A 441 -8.89 -8.76 11.08
CA THR A 441 -10.11 -8.05 11.48
C THR A 441 -10.51 -7.00 10.44
N ASN A 442 -9.55 -6.19 10.00
CA ASN A 442 -9.83 -5.08 9.10
C ASN A 442 -10.06 -5.52 7.65
N MET A 443 -9.32 -6.50 7.13
CA MET A 443 -9.56 -7.07 5.79
C MET A 443 -10.96 -7.68 5.66
N ASN A 444 -11.43 -8.37 6.71
CA ASN A 444 -12.81 -8.87 6.77
C ASN A 444 -13.84 -7.74 6.86
N ALA A 445 -13.58 -6.71 7.67
CA ALA A 445 -14.51 -5.58 7.82
C ALA A 445 -14.61 -4.77 6.52
N LEU A 446 -13.47 -4.52 5.85
CA LEU A 446 -13.38 -3.88 4.55
C LEU A 446 -14.13 -4.69 3.49
N GLY A 447 -13.81 -5.98 3.32
CA GLY A 447 -14.45 -6.83 2.31
C GLY A 447 -15.97 -7.00 2.47
N ASN A 448 -16.49 -6.81 3.69
CA ASN A 448 -17.93 -6.82 3.97
C ASN A 448 -18.59 -5.42 3.89
N GLY A 449 -17.84 -4.37 3.53
CA GLY A 449 -18.32 -2.99 3.46
C GLY A 449 -18.74 -2.41 4.82
N GLN A 450 -18.20 -2.95 5.93
CA GLN A 450 -18.52 -2.50 7.30
C GLN A 450 -17.71 -1.27 7.73
N THR A 451 -16.59 -1.02 7.05
CA THR A 451 -15.67 0.09 7.32
C THR A 451 -14.96 0.49 6.02
N THR A 452 -14.26 1.61 6.04
CA THR A 452 -13.38 2.07 4.95
C THR A 452 -11.95 2.24 5.48
N LEU A 453 -10.97 2.29 4.58
CA LEU A 453 -9.58 2.59 4.99
C LEU A 453 -9.48 3.91 5.76
N SER A 454 -10.27 4.92 5.37
CA SER A 454 -10.36 6.20 6.06
C SER A 454 -10.87 6.04 7.49
N ASP A 455 -11.90 5.22 7.71
CA ASP A 455 -12.43 4.94 9.05
C ASP A 455 -11.39 4.22 9.92
N ILE A 456 -10.67 3.24 9.36
CA ILE A 456 -9.60 2.53 10.06
C ILE A 456 -8.48 3.50 10.47
N ARG A 457 -8.01 4.33 9.53
CA ARG A 457 -6.99 5.36 9.77
C ARG A 457 -7.44 6.33 10.86
N ASN A 458 -8.66 6.86 10.77
CA ASN A 458 -9.20 7.81 11.75
C ASN A 458 -9.44 7.17 13.12
N GLY A 459 -9.82 5.90 13.14
CA GLY A 459 -9.96 5.09 14.35
C GLY A 459 -8.63 4.98 15.09
N LEU A 460 -7.56 4.61 14.38
CA LEU A 460 -6.20 4.55 14.94
C LEU A 460 -5.72 5.90 15.48
N ILE A 461 -5.87 6.99 14.72
CA ILE A 461 -5.45 8.34 15.16
C ILE A 461 -6.15 8.78 16.45
N SER A 462 -7.38 8.32 16.68
CA SER A 462 -8.20 8.76 17.83
C SER A 462 -7.96 7.93 19.09
N LEU A 463 -7.15 6.88 19.04
CA LEU A 463 -6.85 6.01 20.16
C LEU A 463 -5.89 6.70 21.16
N PRO A 464 -6.27 6.87 22.44
CA PRO A 464 -5.42 7.55 23.43
C PRO A 464 -4.09 6.83 23.67
N ASN A 465 -4.06 5.51 23.53
CA ASN A 465 -2.83 4.75 23.67
C ASN A 465 -1.81 5.11 22.58
N GLU A 466 -2.21 5.68 21.45
CA GLU A 466 -1.32 6.10 20.36
C GLU A 466 -0.58 7.42 20.63
N ASP A 467 -0.86 8.10 21.76
CA ASP A 467 -0.06 9.24 22.22
C ASP A 467 1.41 8.88 22.41
N TRP A 468 1.73 7.60 22.62
CA TRP A 468 3.09 7.12 22.78
C TRP A 468 3.97 7.48 21.59
N ALA A 469 3.47 7.42 20.35
CA ALA A 469 4.26 7.68 19.14
C ALA A 469 4.61 9.18 19.03
N ILE A 470 3.66 10.04 19.37
CA ILE A 470 3.85 11.50 19.42
C ILE A 470 4.85 11.83 20.54
N ASN A 471 4.67 11.30 21.74
CA ASN A 471 5.59 11.50 22.85
C ASN A 471 7.00 10.97 22.52
N TYR A 472 7.12 9.82 21.86
CA TYR A 472 8.41 9.26 21.46
C TYR A 472 9.15 10.16 20.47
N SER A 473 8.42 10.74 19.50
CA SER A 473 8.95 11.75 18.58
C SER A 473 9.50 12.96 19.35
N GLU A 474 8.69 13.56 20.22
CA GLU A 474 9.08 14.72 21.02
C GLU A 474 10.25 14.44 21.97
N GLN A 475 10.26 13.27 22.62
CA GLN A 475 11.37 12.86 23.48
C GLN A 475 12.67 12.72 22.69
N THR A 476 12.60 12.25 21.45
CA THR A 476 13.78 12.06 20.60
C THR A 476 14.34 13.40 20.10
N LEU A 477 13.46 14.36 19.79
CA LEU A 477 13.82 15.68 19.27
C LEU A 477 14.21 16.68 20.37
N PHE A 478 13.51 16.67 21.50
CA PHE A 478 13.57 17.72 22.52
C PHE A 478 13.80 17.20 23.95
N GLY A 479 13.70 15.89 24.18
CA GLY A 479 13.94 15.28 25.49
C GLY A 479 12.77 15.39 26.48
N HIS A 480 11.58 15.76 26.03
CA HIS A 480 10.36 15.81 26.85
C HIS A 480 9.14 15.21 26.12
N ASP A 481 8.07 14.97 26.88
CA ASP A 481 6.79 14.53 26.31
C ASP A 481 6.06 15.66 25.57
N ALA A 482 5.20 15.29 24.63
CA ALA A 482 4.32 16.22 23.93
C ALA A 482 3.28 16.82 24.89
N ASP A 483 3.04 18.13 24.78
CA ASP A 483 1.90 18.75 25.43
C ASP A 483 0.58 18.46 24.68
N GLN A 484 -0.56 18.90 25.23
CA GLN A 484 -1.85 18.63 24.61
C GLN A 484 -2.03 19.35 23.26
N ALA A 485 -1.43 20.53 23.08
CA ALA A 485 -1.55 21.29 21.85
C ALA A 485 -0.78 20.62 20.70
N THR A 486 0.43 20.11 20.98
CA THR A 486 1.23 19.32 20.03
C THR A 486 0.50 18.03 19.64
N LYS A 487 -0.11 17.34 20.61
CA LYS A 487 -0.91 16.13 20.33
C LYS A 487 -2.13 16.43 19.45
N ASP A 488 -2.84 17.52 19.71
CA ASP A 488 -4.02 17.90 18.93
C ASP A 488 -3.63 18.31 17.50
N TRP A 489 -2.52 19.05 17.35
CA TRP A 489 -1.94 19.38 16.05
C TRP A 489 -1.54 18.13 15.27
N ALA A 490 -0.77 17.22 15.88
CA ALA A 490 -0.30 16.01 15.23
C ALA A 490 -1.47 15.14 14.75
N ARG A 491 -2.52 14.99 15.56
CA ARG A 491 -3.75 14.27 15.16
C ARG A 491 -4.49 14.95 14.01
N ALA A 492 -4.55 16.28 13.99
CA ALA A 492 -5.19 17.01 12.89
C ALA A 492 -4.42 16.80 11.57
N GLU A 493 -3.09 16.87 11.62
CA GLU A 493 -2.25 16.66 10.46
C GLU A 493 -2.25 15.20 9.96
N MET A 494 -2.29 14.21 10.86
CA MET A 494 -2.44 12.80 10.47
C MET A 494 -3.78 12.52 9.77
N ARG A 495 -4.86 13.21 10.17
CA ARG A 495 -6.17 13.15 9.49
C ARG A 495 -6.12 13.78 8.10
N ASN A 496 -5.22 14.75 7.88
CA ASN A 496 -4.93 15.33 6.57
C ASN A 496 -3.98 14.45 5.72
N GLY A 497 -3.64 13.25 6.18
CA GLY A 497 -2.87 12.27 5.42
C GLY A 497 -1.37 12.26 5.69
N LYS A 498 -0.85 13.10 6.60
CA LYS A 498 0.57 13.03 6.99
C LYS A 498 0.86 11.80 7.84
N SER A 499 2.06 11.25 7.72
CA SER A 499 2.60 10.23 8.61
C SER A 499 3.28 10.86 9.83
N MET A 500 3.47 10.09 10.90
CA MET A 500 4.29 10.48 12.05
C MET A 500 5.74 10.79 11.65
N GLN A 501 6.28 10.15 10.61
CA GLN A 501 7.59 10.51 10.06
C GLN A 501 7.59 11.92 9.45
N ASP A 502 6.52 12.29 8.72
CA ASP A 502 6.38 13.64 8.19
C ASP A 502 6.29 14.67 9.33
N LEU A 503 5.56 14.35 10.40
CA LEU A 503 5.44 15.21 11.57
C LEU A 503 6.77 15.35 12.32
N HIS A 504 7.48 14.25 12.53
CA HIS A 504 8.81 14.23 13.14
C HIS A 504 9.79 15.12 12.35
N GLN A 505 9.75 15.04 11.02
CA GLN A 505 10.55 15.91 10.14
C GLN A 505 10.14 17.38 10.26
N ILE A 506 8.84 17.69 10.39
CA ILE A 506 8.35 19.07 10.56
C ILE A 506 8.81 19.64 11.90
N GLU A 507 8.64 18.89 12.98
CA GLU A 507 9.05 19.29 14.33
C GLU A 507 10.57 19.46 14.44
N ALA A 508 11.36 18.60 13.78
CA ALA A 508 12.81 18.78 13.72
C ALA A 508 13.24 20.11 13.08
N HIS A 509 12.38 20.75 12.29
CA HIS A 509 12.61 22.06 11.66
C HIS A 509 11.84 23.21 12.34
N ASN A 510 11.23 22.97 13.50
CA ASN A 510 10.45 23.98 14.21
C ASN A 510 11.34 25.07 14.86
N GLN A 511 10.69 26.05 15.47
CA GLN A 511 11.37 27.18 16.12
C GLN A 511 12.14 26.75 17.38
N GLU A 512 11.66 25.75 18.11
CA GLU A 512 12.31 25.23 19.31
C GLU A 512 13.64 24.55 18.96
N SER A 513 13.63 23.57 18.05
CA SER A 513 14.81 22.95 17.44
C SER A 513 15.81 23.99 16.93
N THR A 514 15.32 24.99 16.18
CA THR A 514 16.16 26.09 15.67
C THR A 514 16.86 26.83 16.81
N THR A 515 16.12 27.19 17.86
CA THR A 515 16.65 27.97 18.99
C THR A 515 17.63 27.16 19.82
N GLU A 516 17.32 25.88 20.08
CA GLU A 516 18.21 24.99 20.84
C GLU A 516 19.52 24.72 20.11
N LEU A 517 19.47 24.37 18.82
CA LEU A 517 20.67 24.11 18.02
C LEU A 517 21.54 25.36 17.87
N GLN A 518 20.92 26.52 17.69
CA GLN A 518 21.63 27.80 17.66
C GLN A 518 22.34 28.07 18.99
N SER A 519 21.65 27.87 20.11
CA SER A 519 22.21 28.10 21.45
C SER A 519 23.35 27.11 21.75
N ALA A 520 23.16 25.81 21.48
CA ALA A 520 24.18 24.78 21.66
C ALA A 520 25.42 25.04 20.78
N TYR A 521 25.20 25.36 19.50
CA TYR A 521 26.30 25.62 18.58
C TYR A 521 27.07 26.89 18.95
N ALA A 522 26.38 27.96 19.34
CA ALA A 522 27.01 29.19 19.82
C ALA A 522 27.81 28.93 21.11
N PHE A 523 27.19 28.24 22.07
CA PHE A 523 27.84 27.89 23.34
C PHE A 523 29.14 27.11 23.13
N VAL A 524 29.14 26.11 22.25
CA VAL A 524 30.31 25.25 21.99
C VAL A 524 31.36 25.95 21.13
N ASN A 525 30.95 26.63 20.07
CA ASN A 525 31.87 27.09 19.02
C ASN A 525 32.20 28.60 19.08
N GLY A 526 31.48 29.37 19.89
CA GLY A 526 31.67 30.83 20.01
C GLY A 526 31.16 31.63 18.82
N GLN A 527 30.29 31.05 18.00
CA GLN A 527 29.88 31.60 16.70
C GLN A 527 28.45 31.18 16.35
N VAL A 528 27.77 32.02 15.57
CA VAL A 528 26.42 31.74 15.09
C VAL A 528 26.49 30.63 14.04
N ILE A 529 25.64 29.60 14.18
CA ILE A 529 25.52 28.52 13.20
C ILE A 529 25.00 29.07 11.86
N ASP A 530 25.60 28.64 10.76
CA ASP A 530 25.09 28.99 9.43
C ASP A 530 23.89 28.11 9.06
N ASN A 531 23.05 28.60 8.14
CA ASN A 531 21.81 27.93 7.75
C ASN A 531 22.02 26.53 7.16
N ALA A 532 23.15 26.27 6.48
CA ALA A 532 23.39 24.97 5.87
C ALA A 532 23.76 23.93 6.93
N THR A 533 24.59 24.30 7.90
CA THR A 533 24.93 23.46 9.05
C THR A 533 23.70 23.20 9.93
N LEU A 534 22.89 24.25 10.19
CA LEU A 534 21.63 24.12 10.93
C LEU A 534 20.69 23.12 10.25
N ALA A 535 20.44 23.30 8.95
CA ALA A 535 19.59 22.39 8.19
C ALA A 535 20.16 20.96 8.17
N GLY A 536 21.48 20.80 8.14
CA GLY A 536 22.15 19.50 8.27
C GLY A 536 21.78 18.78 9.57
N PHE A 537 21.84 19.48 10.70
CA PHE A 537 21.46 18.94 12.00
C PHE A 537 19.95 18.67 12.12
N GLN A 538 19.10 19.58 11.63
CA GLN A 538 17.65 19.37 11.62
C GLN A 538 17.24 18.18 10.74
N ASN A 539 17.93 17.98 9.61
CA ASN A 539 17.72 16.79 8.79
C ASN A 539 18.22 15.52 9.46
N ALA A 540 19.33 15.57 10.19
CA ALA A 540 19.81 14.41 10.96
C ALA A 540 18.77 14.01 12.02
N MET A 541 18.27 14.98 12.79
CA MET A 541 17.20 14.73 13.78
C MET A 541 15.93 14.22 13.12
N GLY A 542 15.45 14.85 12.05
CA GLY A 542 14.25 14.43 11.33
C GLY A 542 14.37 13.03 10.68
N ASN A 543 15.58 12.55 10.42
CA ASN A 543 15.84 11.18 9.96
C ASN A 543 16.05 10.17 11.11
N GLY A 544 15.82 10.59 12.36
CA GLY A 544 15.82 9.73 13.54
C GLY A 544 17.11 9.74 14.38
N GLU A 545 18.09 10.63 14.11
CA GLU A 545 19.18 10.84 15.05
C GLU A 545 18.66 11.57 16.30
N SER A 546 19.10 11.12 17.48
CA SER A 546 18.68 11.78 18.72
C SER A 546 19.30 13.17 18.86
N ARG A 547 18.60 14.06 19.57
CA ARG A 547 19.12 15.37 19.98
C ARG A 547 20.53 15.28 20.57
N ASP A 548 20.75 14.34 21.48
CA ASP A 548 22.03 14.14 22.17
C ASP A 548 23.14 13.74 21.20
N ASP A 549 22.84 12.95 20.16
CA ASP A 549 23.83 12.56 19.16
C ASP A 549 24.20 13.73 18.24
N VAL A 550 23.25 14.58 17.89
CA VAL A 550 23.54 15.83 17.17
C VAL A 550 24.39 16.77 18.03
N PHE A 551 24.11 16.90 19.33
CA PHE A 551 24.91 17.73 20.23
C PHE A 551 26.34 17.17 20.39
N LYS A 552 26.49 15.84 20.40
CA LYS A 552 27.81 15.19 20.34
C LYS A 552 28.54 15.51 19.03
N GLN A 553 27.85 15.64 17.90
CA GLN A 553 28.49 16.06 16.64
C GLN A 553 29.03 17.49 16.74
N ILE A 554 28.29 18.40 17.38
CA ILE A 554 28.71 19.80 17.59
C ILE A 554 30.03 19.85 18.36
N VAL A 555 30.15 19.14 19.50
CA VAL A 555 31.39 19.13 20.31
C VAL A 555 32.54 18.34 19.68
N ASN A 556 32.24 17.43 18.75
CA ASN A 556 33.26 16.71 17.98
C ASN A 556 33.72 17.46 16.72
N SER A 557 33.17 18.65 16.45
CA SER A 557 33.54 19.45 15.30
C SER A 557 34.97 20.02 15.40
N ALA A 558 35.54 20.38 14.24
CA ALA A 558 36.86 21.03 14.19
C ALA A 558 36.87 22.40 14.90
N SER A 559 35.75 23.13 14.83
CA SER A 559 35.59 24.42 15.53
C SER A 559 35.61 24.23 17.05
N ALA A 560 34.91 23.22 17.57
CA ALA A 560 34.94 22.89 18.99
C ALA A 560 36.34 22.45 19.45
N GLN A 561 37.07 21.72 18.62
CA GLN A 561 38.48 21.40 18.90
C GLN A 561 39.35 22.66 19.01
N SER A 562 39.17 23.64 18.12
CA SER A 562 39.91 24.92 18.21
C SER A 562 39.61 25.65 19.52
N VAL A 563 38.35 25.66 19.97
CA VAL A 563 37.96 26.24 21.27
C VAL A 563 38.68 25.53 22.42
N ILE A 564 38.71 24.20 22.41
CA ILE A 564 39.41 23.42 23.44
C ILE A 564 40.91 23.72 23.41
N ASP A 565 41.54 23.71 22.23
CA ASP A 565 42.97 23.99 22.08
C ASP A 565 43.33 25.39 22.59
N ASP A 566 42.48 26.39 22.35
CA ASP A 566 42.65 27.76 22.81
C ASP A 566 42.53 27.89 24.35
N VAL A 567 41.62 27.17 24.99
CA VAL A 567 41.49 27.16 26.46
C VAL A 567 42.67 26.43 27.12
N TYR A 568 43.09 25.29 26.56
CA TYR A 568 44.30 24.59 27.02
C TYR A 568 45.52 25.51 26.88
N ALA A 569 45.61 26.23 25.76
CA ALA A 569 46.64 27.21 25.53
C ALA A 569 46.62 28.33 26.60
N ASP A 570 45.48 28.95 26.87
CA ASP A 570 45.38 30.03 27.87
C ASP A 570 45.87 29.62 29.27
N TRP A 571 45.63 28.36 29.63
CA TRP A 571 46.06 27.75 30.89
C TRP A 571 47.49 27.20 30.88
N GLY A 572 48.29 27.54 29.87
CA GLY A 572 49.69 27.11 29.78
C GLY A 572 49.87 25.63 29.48
N GLN A 573 48.81 24.91 29.13
CA GLN A 573 48.86 23.49 28.82
C GLN A 573 49.38 23.24 27.39
N LEU A 574 49.92 22.05 27.19
CA LEU A 574 50.13 21.52 25.83
C LEU A 574 48.77 21.17 25.21
N PRO A 575 48.65 21.17 23.87
CA PRO A 575 47.46 20.66 23.21
C PRO A 575 47.12 19.26 23.74
N PRO A 576 45.84 18.97 23.99
CA PRO A 576 45.42 17.70 24.57
C PRO A 576 45.76 16.53 23.65
N ASP A 577 46.16 15.39 24.24
CA ASP A 577 46.20 14.13 23.49
C ASP A 577 44.78 13.61 23.20
N SER A 578 44.65 12.51 22.46
CA SER A 578 43.33 11.99 22.06
C SER A 578 42.42 11.64 23.23
N SER A 579 42.95 11.12 24.34
CA SER A 579 42.13 10.77 25.50
C SER A 579 41.67 12.02 26.22
N THR A 580 42.59 12.96 26.44
CA THR A 580 42.31 14.23 27.11
C THR A 580 41.35 15.11 26.30
N LEU A 581 41.49 15.10 24.96
CA LEU A 581 40.60 15.81 24.06
C LEU A 581 39.17 15.27 24.18
N GLN A 582 39.01 13.95 24.25
CA GLN A 582 37.68 13.34 24.42
C GLN A 582 37.04 13.75 25.75
N THR A 583 37.81 13.77 26.84
CA THR A 583 37.33 14.25 28.14
C THR A 583 36.93 15.73 28.09
N ALA A 584 37.72 16.57 27.43
CA ALA A 584 37.38 17.99 27.24
C ALA A 584 36.11 18.17 26.41
N ARG A 585 35.89 17.36 25.37
CA ARG A 585 34.64 17.35 24.60
C ARG A 585 33.44 16.94 25.45
N THR A 586 33.60 15.96 26.34
CA THR A 586 32.54 15.58 27.29
C THR A 586 32.24 16.70 28.29
N ALA A 587 33.26 17.39 28.81
CA ALA A 587 33.05 18.56 29.66
C ALA A 587 32.29 19.68 28.93
N LEU A 588 32.71 20.00 27.70
CA LEU A 588 32.06 21.02 26.87
C LEU A 588 30.63 20.63 26.48
N TYR A 589 30.37 19.35 26.22
CA TYR A 589 29.01 18.81 26.04
C TYR A 589 28.16 19.01 27.29
N ASN A 590 28.67 18.63 28.47
CA ASN A 590 27.92 18.76 29.73
C ASN A 590 27.59 20.22 30.04
N LEU A 591 28.54 21.14 29.82
CA LEU A 591 28.32 22.59 29.93
C LEU A 591 27.26 23.08 28.94
N SER A 592 27.42 22.78 27.64
CA SER A 592 26.44 23.16 26.62
C SER A 592 25.04 22.60 26.91
N TYR A 593 24.97 21.35 27.38
CA TYR A 593 23.72 20.70 27.75
C TYR A 593 23.10 21.43 28.95
N ALA A 594 23.86 21.63 30.04
CA ALA A 594 23.40 22.35 31.23
C ALA A 594 22.88 23.76 30.88
N TRP A 595 23.62 24.51 30.06
CA TRP A 595 23.25 25.82 29.59
C TRP A 595 21.91 25.80 28.85
N THR A 596 21.79 24.91 27.86
CA THR A 596 20.64 24.87 26.95
C THR A 596 19.37 24.34 27.61
N THR A 597 19.47 23.27 28.40
CA THR A 597 18.29 22.59 28.97
C THR A 597 17.84 23.15 30.31
N THR A 598 18.70 23.89 31.02
CA THR A 598 18.44 24.19 32.44
C THR A 598 18.83 25.61 32.81
N VAL A 599 20.12 25.95 32.76
CA VAL A 599 20.67 27.12 33.44
C VAL A 599 20.17 28.44 32.83
N GLN A 600 20.14 28.57 31.50
CA GLN A 600 19.80 29.85 30.86
C GLN A 600 18.38 30.35 31.20
N ASN A 601 17.46 29.42 31.49
CA ASN A 601 16.03 29.67 31.73
C ASN A 601 15.63 29.69 33.20
N GLN A 602 16.56 29.41 34.13
CA GLN A 602 16.25 29.37 35.56
C GLN A 602 16.19 30.77 36.21
N THR A 603 15.33 30.89 37.23
CA THR A 603 15.26 32.07 38.10
C THR A 603 16.46 32.13 39.05
N ALA A 604 16.75 33.31 39.60
CA ALA A 604 17.85 33.49 40.56
C ALA A 604 17.77 32.55 41.79
N ALA A 605 16.57 32.20 42.25
CA ALA A 605 16.38 31.28 43.38
C ALA A 605 16.68 29.82 43.00
N GLN A 606 16.32 29.41 41.78
CA GLN A 606 16.65 28.09 41.25
C GLN A 606 18.16 27.96 41.06
N LEU A 607 18.79 28.96 40.43
CA LEU A 607 20.24 29.02 40.23
C LEU A 607 21.00 28.94 41.57
N ALA A 608 20.54 29.64 42.61
CA ALA A 608 21.16 29.54 43.94
C ALA A 608 21.07 28.13 44.56
N THR A 609 20.02 27.37 44.23
CA THR A 609 19.86 25.98 44.69
C THR A 609 20.83 25.04 43.97
N GLU A 610 20.92 25.17 42.64
CA GLU A 610 21.87 24.38 41.83
C GLU A 610 23.33 24.69 42.20
N ALA A 611 23.66 25.96 42.40
CA ALA A 611 24.99 26.40 42.82
C ALA A 611 25.40 25.80 44.18
N ALA A 612 24.45 25.70 45.12
CA ALA A 612 24.69 25.09 46.43
C ALA A 612 24.89 23.56 46.38
N ALA A 613 24.41 22.90 45.33
CA ALA A 613 24.58 21.45 45.11
C ALA A 613 25.91 21.10 44.42
N TYR A 614 26.62 22.10 43.88
CA TYR A 614 27.89 21.90 43.18
C TYR A 614 28.96 21.28 44.09
N THR A 615 29.66 20.26 43.57
CA THR A 615 30.77 19.63 44.29
C THR A 615 32.07 19.92 43.54
N PRO A 616 32.92 20.82 44.06
CA PRO A 616 34.15 21.19 43.37
C PRO A 616 35.14 20.03 43.31
N SER A 617 36.02 20.08 42.31
CA SER A 617 37.12 19.14 42.13
C SER A 617 38.00 19.01 43.40
N VAL A 618 38.76 17.92 43.46
CA VAL A 618 39.65 17.62 44.59
C VAL A 618 40.99 18.36 44.53
N SER A 619 41.26 19.06 43.43
CA SER A 619 42.54 19.67 43.11
C SER A 619 42.34 20.81 42.11
N VAL A 620 43.20 21.83 42.17
CA VAL A 620 43.22 22.97 41.23
C VAL A 620 43.97 22.66 39.93
N SER A 621 44.41 21.42 39.71
CA SER A 621 45.08 21.05 38.45
C SER A 621 44.10 21.15 37.29
N PHE A 622 44.52 21.76 36.18
CA PHE A 622 43.65 22.03 35.03
C PHE A 622 42.90 20.77 34.55
N GLN A 623 43.60 19.63 34.47
CA GLN A 623 42.97 18.37 34.04
C GLN A 623 41.94 17.85 35.04
N ASP A 624 42.14 18.03 36.35
CA ASP A 624 41.16 17.62 37.37
C ASP A 624 39.89 18.47 37.31
N LEU A 625 40.00 19.74 36.91
CA LEU A 625 38.83 20.62 36.67
C LEU A 625 38.03 20.10 35.46
N VAL A 626 38.71 19.88 34.33
CA VAL A 626 38.09 19.32 33.12
C VAL A 626 37.45 17.95 33.40
N ASN A 627 38.12 17.09 34.17
CA ASN A 627 37.59 15.78 34.56
C ASN A 627 36.33 15.89 35.42
N ASN A 628 36.26 16.86 36.33
CA ASN A 628 35.09 17.07 37.17
C ASN A 628 33.88 17.49 36.33
N LEU A 629 34.05 18.41 35.38
CA LEU A 629 32.98 18.81 34.47
C LEU A 629 32.56 17.70 33.50
N ALA A 630 33.50 16.88 33.06
CA ALA A 630 33.20 15.71 32.24
C ALA A 630 32.45 14.60 33.02
N SER A 631 32.50 14.61 34.36
CA SER A 631 31.97 13.52 35.17
C SER A 631 30.45 13.39 35.13
N SER A 632 29.72 14.50 35.03
CA SER A 632 28.26 14.50 34.87
C SER A 632 27.70 15.88 34.46
N PRO A 633 26.53 15.92 33.79
CA PRO A 633 25.79 17.16 33.56
C PRO A 633 25.46 17.95 34.83
N ASN A 634 25.26 17.27 35.97
CA ASN A 634 24.95 17.96 37.24
C ASN A 634 26.11 18.82 37.75
N GLN A 635 27.37 18.42 37.49
CA GLN A 635 28.51 19.28 37.83
C GLN A 635 28.53 20.55 36.98
N ALA A 636 28.23 20.42 35.69
CA ALA A 636 28.10 21.57 34.80
C ALA A 636 26.96 22.51 35.24
N VAL A 637 25.77 21.97 35.53
CA VAL A 637 24.62 22.76 36.04
C VAL A 637 24.99 23.54 37.30
N GLY A 638 25.61 22.87 38.29
CA GLY A 638 26.01 23.52 39.53
C GLY A 638 27.06 24.62 39.34
N LEU A 639 28.07 24.39 38.49
CA LEU A 639 29.12 25.37 38.21
C LEU A 639 28.57 26.59 37.46
N GLU A 640 27.81 26.38 36.39
CA GLU A 640 27.23 27.47 35.61
C GLU A 640 26.20 28.26 36.42
N ALA A 641 25.46 27.60 37.31
CA ALA A 641 24.60 28.28 38.25
C ALA A 641 25.39 29.14 39.25
N ASN A 642 26.58 28.69 39.69
CA ASN A 642 27.44 29.53 40.51
C ASN A 642 27.99 30.73 39.74
N LEU A 643 28.40 30.55 38.47
CA LEU A 643 28.77 31.67 37.58
C LEU A 643 27.69 32.76 37.52
N LEU A 644 26.41 32.36 37.50
CA LEU A 644 25.28 33.29 37.45
C LEU A 644 24.78 33.77 38.82
N THR A 645 25.36 33.29 39.92
CA THR A 645 24.97 33.67 41.30
C THR A 645 26.07 34.43 42.03
N ASN A 646 27.32 33.97 41.90
CA ASN A 646 28.50 34.48 42.57
C ASN A 646 29.74 34.43 41.63
N PRO A 647 29.80 35.23 40.55
CA PRO A 647 30.89 35.15 39.57
C PRO A 647 32.24 35.55 40.15
N TYR A 648 33.15 34.60 40.34
CA TYR A 648 34.50 34.82 40.86
C TYR A 648 35.58 34.90 39.75
N LEU A 649 35.18 35.36 38.57
CA LEU A 649 36.03 35.46 37.39
C LEU A 649 37.18 36.46 37.57
N GLU A 650 38.31 36.17 36.92
CA GLU A 650 39.50 37.05 36.87
C GLU A 650 39.17 38.44 36.31
N SER A 651 38.23 38.53 35.37
CA SER A 651 37.72 39.79 34.80
C SER A 651 36.78 40.57 35.73
N GLY A 652 36.46 40.03 36.90
CA GLY A 652 35.51 40.63 37.85
C GLY A 652 34.09 40.78 37.29
N ALA A 653 33.68 39.94 36.33
CA ALA A 653 32.39 40.02 35.62
C ALA A 653 31.18 40.21 36.53
N THR A 654 30.23 41.05 36.11
CA THR A 654 28.87 41.08 36.67
C THR A 654 28.07 39.85 36.24
N ILE A 655 26.93 39.59 36.88
CA ILE A 655 26.05 38.48 36.50
C ILE A 655 25.57 38.63 35.04
N ASP A 656 25.24 39.84 34.60
CA ASP A 656 24.80 40.10 33.22
C ASP A 656 25.94 39.96 32.20
N GLU A 657 27.14 40.41 32.55
CA GLU A 657 28.35 40.17 31.74
C GLU A 657 28.64 38.67 31.65
N THR A 658 28.52 37.93 32.75
CA THR A 658 28.72 36.48 32.78
C THR A 658 27.69 35.75 31.92
N ARG A 659 26.42 36.14 32.01
CA ARG A 659 25.37 35.62 31.12
C ARG A 659 25.69 35.87 29.65
N THR A 660 26.23 37.05 29.34
CA THR A 660 26.68 37.40 27.98
C THR A 660 27.83 36.51 27.52
N LEU A 661 28.84 36.26 28.36
CA LEU A 661 29.95 35.34 28.05
C LEU A 661 29.46 33.92 27.75
N MET A 662 28.53 33.42 28.57
CA MET A 662 27.93 32.09 28.39
C MET A 662 27.09 32.01 27.12
N THR A 663 26.37 33.08 26.77
CA THR A 663 25.54 33.15 25.55
C THR A 663 26.40 33.23 24.29
N VAL A 664 27.50 33.99 24.34
CA VAL A 664 28.46 34.07 23.22
C VAL A 664 29.17 32.73 23.02
N GLY A 665 29.53 32.05 24.10
CA GLY A 665 30.11 30.72 24.07
C GLY A 665 31.57 30.66 23.63
N GLY A 666 31.98 29.47 23.21
CA GLY A 666 33.33 29.16 22.74
C GLY A 666 34.38 29.26 23.85
N VAL A 667 35.49 29.92 23.54
CA VAL A 667 36.58 30.13 24.51
C VAL A 667 36.08 30.91 25.73
N ASN A 668 35.14 31.85 25.53
CA ASN A 668 34.65 32.71 26.61
C ASN A 668 33.89 31.93 27.69
N SER A 669 33.00 31.02 27.29
CA SER A 669 32.24 30.20 28.25
C SER A 669 33.15 29.15 28.89
N PHE A 670 33.91 28.41 28.07
CA PHE A 670 34.71 27.30 28.59
C PHE A 670 35.85 27.77 29.49
N ALA A 671 36.56 28.85 29.14
CA ALA A 671 37.59 29.43 30.00
C ALA A 671 37.00 30.00 31.30
N ALA A 672 35.84 30.65 31.23
CA ALA A 672 35.15 31.16 32.42
C ALA A 672 34.73 30.04 33.37
N SER A 673 34.22 28.92 32.86
CA SER A 673 33.90 27.75 33.68
C SER A 673 35.14 27.19 34.38
N ILE A 674 36.25 27.00 33.67
CA ILE A 674 37.48 26.47 34.29
C ILE A 674 38.07 27.46 35.31
N ASP A 675 38.03 28.76 35.02
CA ASP A 675 38.49 29.80 35.94
C ASP A 675 37.65 29.83 37.21
N GLU A 676 36.33 29.85 37.08
CA GLU A 676 35.40 29.79 38.21
C GLU A 676 35.63 28.56 39.08
N GLU A 677 35.71 27.38 38.46
CA GLU A 677 35.93 26.15 39.18
C GLU A 677 37.23 26.19 39.99
N SER A 678 38.31 26.73 39.40
CA SER A 678 39.59 26.87 40.09
C SER A 678 39.47 27.68 41.38
N VAL A 679 38.61 28.72 41.40
CA VAL A 679 38.35 29.52 42.59
C VAL A 679 37.50 28.76 43.59
N ILE A 680 36.46 28.05 43.16
CA ILE A 680 35.58 27.29 44.07
C ILE A 680 36.35 26.16 44.77
N VAL A 681 37.24 25.46 44.06
CA VAL A 681 38.12 24.45 44.66
C VAL A 681 38.96 25.08 45.78
N GLU A 682 39.59 26.23 45.51
CA GLU A 682 40.44 26.88 46.51
C GLU A 682 39.62 27.50 47.67
N ILE A 683 38.37 27.94 47.45
CA ILE A 683 37.47 28.34 48.55
C ILE A 683 37.29 27.18 49.54
N LYS A 684 37.06 25.97 49.05
CA LYS A 684 36.88 24.78 49.90
C LYS A 684 38.15 24.44 50.68
N ASP A 685 39.31 24.55 50.05
CA ASP A 685 40.60 24.32 50.71
C ASP A 685 40.91 25.37 51.77
N LEU A 686 40.64 26.65 51.48
CA LEU A 686 40.87 27.77 52.40
C LEU A 686 39.91 27.78 53.59
N GLN A 687 38.68 27.26 53.43
CA GLN A 687 37.76 27.07 54.55
C GLN A 687 38.30 26.06 55.58
N GLN A 688 39.17 25.15 55.16
CA GLN A 688 39.82 24.16 56.04
C GLN A 688 41.17 24.66 56.59
N ASP A 689 41.75 25.71 55.98
CA ASP A 689 43.04 26.29 56.38
C ASP A 689 42.90 27.31 57.53
N ASN A 690 43.38 26.93 58.72
CA ASN A 690 43.46 27.80 59.89
C ASN A 690 44.91 28.20 60.26
N SER A 691 45.86 28.02 59.34
CA SER A 691 47.29 27.94 59.69
C SER A 691 47.98 29.25 60.06
N LYS A 692 47.39 30.43 59.79
CA LYS A 692 47.98 31.74 60.19
C LYS A 692 46.96 32.77 60.67
N VAL A 693 47.28 33.43 61.79
CA VAL A 693 46.55 34.59 62.32
C VAL A 693 46.92 35.82 61.48
N CYS A 694 45.92 36.38 60.81
CA CYS A 694 46.03 37.61 60.03
C CYS A 694 45.30 38.74 60.76
N ASP A 695 46.03 39.80 61.11
CA ASP A 695 45.43 41.07 61.51
C ASP A 695 45.22 41.94 60.26
N PRO A 696 43.97 42.18 59.83
CA PRO A 696 43.68 42.92 58.60
C PRO A 696 44.11 44.39 58.67
N VAL A 697 44.08 45.01 59.86
CA VAL A 697 44.46 46.42 60.03
C VAL A 697 45.98 46.57 59.93
N GLN A 698 46.72 45.69 60.60
CA GLN A 698 48.19 45.69 60.53
C GLN A 698 48.67 45.36 59.12
N PHE A 699 48.08 44.36 58.47
CA PHE A 699 48.42 43.97 57.10
C PHE A 699 48.21 45.12 56.12
N ARG A 700 47.04 45.76 56.15
CA ARG A 700 46.74 46.90 55.27
C ARG A 700 47.61 48.13 55.55
N SER A 701 48.14 48.26 56.76
CA SER A 701 49.05 49.36 57.13
C SER A 701 50.51 49.09 56.74
N ALA A 702 50.86 47.86 56.33
CA ALA A 702 52.22 47.48 56.00
C ALA A 702 52.65 48.01 54.62
N LYS A 703 53.27 49.20 54.59
CA LYS A 703 53.66 49.89 53.35
C LYS A 703 54.70 49.18 52.47
N SER A 704 55.33 48.12 52.98
CA SER A 704 56.18 47.23 52.17
C SER A 704 55.39 46.22 51.33
N ILE A 705 54.08 46.10 51.58
CA ILE A 705 53.17 45.16 50.90
C ILE A 705 52.03 45.93 50.23
N VAL A 706 51.45 46.91 50.95
CA VAL A 706 50.27 47.67 50.52
C VAL A 706 50.62 49.13 50.24
N THR A 707 50.43 49.58 49.00
CA THR A 707 50.66 50.96 48.57
C THR A 707 49.32 51.64 48.32
N ASN A 708 49.19 52.92 48.70
CA ASN A 708 48.01 53.71 48.35
C ASN A 708 48.36 54.57 47.14
N ILE A 709 47.60 54.43 46.05
CA ILE A 709 47.78 55.18 44.81
C ILE A 709 46.47 55.89 44.44
N SER A 710 46.59 56.96 43.65
CA SER A 710 45.48 57.79 43.21
C SER A 710 45.10 57.48 41.78
N ASN A 711 43.81 57.24 41.53
CA ASN A 711 43.33 57.08 40.16
C ASN A 711 43.58 58.35 39.32
N ALA A 712 43.40 59.53 39.94
CA ALA A 712 43.55 60.82 39.25
C ALA A 712 45.01 61.23 39.02
N ASN A 713 45.90 60.96 39.97
CA ASN A 713 47.28 61.47 39.93
C ASN A 713 48.31 60.43 39.49
N ASP A 714 48.01 59.14 39.58
CA ASP A 714 48.94 58.06 39.24
C ASP A 714 48.46 57.27 38.01
N ILE A 715 47.25 56.70 38.06
CA ILE A 715 46.73 55.85 36.97
C ILE A 715 46.46 56.64 35.69
N LYS A 716 45.68 57.73 35.76
CA LYS A 716 45.34 58.53 34.57
C LYS A 716 46.59 59.09 33.87
N PRO A 717 47.55 59.73 34.59
CA PRO A 717 48.75 60.26 33.93
C PRO A 717 49.60 59.17 33.29
N ALA A 718 49.73 57.99 33.92
CA ALA A 718 50.44 56.86 33.31
C ALA A 718 49.77 56.42 32.00
N ASN A 719 48.44 56.31 31.96
CA ASN A 719 47.69 55.95 30.76
C ASN A 719 47.85 56.97 29.62
N GLN A 720 48.04 58.25 29.95
CA GLN A 720 48.26 59.31 28.95
C GLN A 720 49.62 59.20 28.24
N THR A 721 50.57 58.43 28.78
CA THR A 721 51.90 58.20 28.16
C THR A 721 51.87 57.23 26.99
N PHE A 722 50.78 56.47 26.82
CA PHE A 722 50.66 55.46 25.77
C PHE A 722 49.74 55.93 24.64
N ASP A 723 50.19 55.82 23.39
CA ASP A 723 49.39 56.19 22.21
C ASP A 723 48.90 54.98 21.41
N THR A 724 49.77 54.02 21.15
CA THR A 724 49.44 52.78 20.43
C THR A 724 50.00 51.60 21.19
N VAL A 725 49.15 50.61 21.46
CA VAL A 725 49.49 49.36 22.15
C VAL A 725 48.99 48.19 21.29
N ASN A 726 49.84 47.19 21.06
CA ASN A 726 49.54 46.03 20.20
C ASN A 726 49.08 46.40 18.76
N GLY A 727 49.48 47.57 18.25
CA GLY A 727 49.06 48.08 16.94
C GLY A 727 47.65 48.68 16.92
N LYS A 728 47.02 48.93 18.07
CA LYS A 728 45.73 49.63 18.22
C LYS A 728 45.93 50.91 19.01
N ASN A 729 45.13 51.94 18.72
CA ASN A 729 45.11 53.16 19.54
C ASN A 729 44.72 52.81 20.97
N TRP A 730 45.48 53.31 21.95
CA TRP A 730 45.13 53.17 23.36
C TRP A 730 43.83 53.94 23.63
N SER A 731 42.89 53.32 24.35
CA SER A 731 41.54 53.88 24.52
C SER A 731 41.58 55.24 25.22
N GLN A 732 40.88 56.22 24.63
CA GLN A 732 40.74 57.54 25.24
C GLN A 732 40.04 57.46 26.60
N SER A 733 39.12 56.51 26.77
CA SER A 733 38.44 56.31 28.07
C SER A 733 39.44 55.99 29.18
N TYR A 734 40.49 55.20 28.90
CA TYR A 734 41.51 54.86 29.90
C TYR A 734 42.36 56.09 30.26
N LYS A 735 42.64 56.96 29.29
CA LYS A 735 43.38 58.23 29.51
C LYS A 735 42.58 59.24 30.33
N ASP A 736 41.27 59.32 30.09
CA ASP A 736 40.40 60.31 30.72
C ASP A 736 39.92 59.85 32.11
N ASN A 737 39.69 58.55 32.28
CA ASN A 737 39.01 57.99 33.45
C ASN A 737 39.90 57.10 34.33
N GLY A 738 41.02 56.59 33.83
CA GLY A 738 41.85 55.63 34.55
C GLY A 738 41.05 54.35 34.82
N ILE A 739 41.19 53.79 36.02
CA ILE A 739 40.37 52.66 36.47
C ILE A 739 38.93 53.12 36.72
N GLN A 740 37.96 52.30 36.30
CA GLN A 740 36.55 52.40 36.65
C GLN A 740 36.09 51.08 37.27
N TRP A 741 35.89 51.06 38.59
CA TRP A 741 35.45 49.86 39.30
C TRP A 741 34.05 49.40 38.85
N LYS A 742 33.85 48.08 38.73
CA LYS A 742 32.57 47.49 38.30
C LYS A 742 31.44 47.69 39.28
N SER A 743 31.75 47.66 40.58
CA SER A 743 30.83 48.08 41.64
C SER A 743 30.29 49.50 41.46
N ALA A 744 30.97 50.34 40.66
CA ALA A 744 30.59 51.70 40.31
C ALA A 744 30.15 51.87 38.83
N GLY A 745 29.88 50.78 38.11
CA GLY A 745 29.38 50.80 36.73
C GLY A 745 30.43 50.83 35.62
N GLY A 746 31.70 50.56 35.92
CA GLY A 746 32.73 50.33 34.89
C GLY A 746 32.48 49.05 34.09
N ARG A 747 32.99 48.98 32.84
CA ARG A 747 32.90 47.78 31.99
C ARG A 747 34.17 46.92 32.14
N ASN A 748 34.14 45.66 31.66
CA ASN A 748 35.27 44.71 31.67
C ASN A 748 36.67 45.34 31.60
N ASP A 749 37.02 45.96 30.46
CA ASP A 749 38.38 46.46 30.24
C ASP A 749 38.67 47.79 30.96
N ASP A 750 37.67 48.42 31.57
CA ASP A 750 37.82 49.72 32.23
C ASP A 750 38.51 49.58 33.62
N GLN A 751 38.78 48.35 34.11
CA GLN A 751 39.54 48.09 35.35
C GLN A 751 40.97 47.62 35.07
N GLY A 752 41.10 46.46 34.42
CA GLY A 752 42.39 45.77 34.26
C GLY A 752 43.36 46.54 33.37
N LEU A 753 42.96 46.91 32.15
CA LEU A 753 43.87 47.54 31.18
C LEU A 753 44.47 48.88 31.66
N PRO A 754 43.70 49.80 32.29
CA PRO A 754 44.28 51.00 32.87
C PRO A 754 45.25 50.74 34.03
N TYR A 755 45.00 49.70 34.83
CA TYR A 755 45.90 49.29 35.92
C TYR A 755 47.19 48.69 35.36
N GLU A 756 47.08 47.76 34.41
CA GLU A 756 48.21 47.14 33.70
C GLU A 756 49.12 48.20 33.04
N ALA A 757 48.54 49.21 32.38
CA ALA A 757 49.30 50.30 31.78
C ALA A 757 50.05 51.13 32.85
N TRP A 758 49.44 51.35 34.01
CA TRP A 758 50.12 51.99 35.13
C TRP A 758 51.25 51.11 35.69
N VAL A 759 51.02 49.80 35.84
CA VAL A 759 52.06 48.85 36.25
C VAL A 759 53.23 48.88 35.27
N GLN A 760 52.97 48.86 33.96
CA GLN A 760 54.01 49.00 32.94
C GLN A 760 54.78 50.30 33.08
N ASN A 761 54.10 51.43 33.30
CA ASN A 761 54.75 52.72 33.48
C ASN A 761 55.59 52.77 34.77
N GLN A 762 55.20 52.06 35.84
CA GLN A 762 56.02 51.92 37.04
C GLN A 762 57.27 51.07 36.80
N LEU A 763 57.14 49.97 36.07
CA LEU A 763 58.23 49.03 35.81
C LEU A 763 59.22 49.56 34.77
N ASN A 764 58.75 50.37 33.81
CA ASN A 764 59.55 50.92 32.72
C ASN A 764 59.06 52.34 32.34
N PRO A 765 59.28 53.35 33.21
CA PRO A 765 58.74 54.71 33.03
C PRO A 765 59.30 55.44 31.81
N THR A 766 60.46 55.04 31.32
CA THR A 766 61.09 55.60 30.12
C THR A 766 60.64 54.89 28.83
N HIS A 767 59.83 53.83 28.94
CA HIS A 767 59.42 52.98 27.83
C HIS A 767 60.62 52.45 27.02
N ASP A 768 61.71 52.10 27.71
CA ASP A 768 62.91 51.54 27.07
C ASP A 768 62.55 50.18 26.45
N PRO A 769 62.72 49.98 25.13
CA PRO A 769 62.43 48.71 24.48
C PRO A 769 63.30 47.54 24.99
N ASN A 770 64.39 47.80 25.71
CA ASN A 770 65.22 46.78 26.37
C ASN A 770 64.93 46.62 27.87
N GLY A 771 64.03 47.42 28.44
CA GLY A 771 63.60 47.30 29.83
C GLY A 771 62.57 46.19 30.03
N VAL A 772 61.80 46.27 31.12
CA VAL A 772 60.68 45.34 31.35
C VAL A 772 59.69 45.43 30.19
N VAL A 773 59.45 44.29 29.55
CA VAL A 773 58.61 44.19 28.35
C VAL A 773 57.16 44.13 28.74
N TRP A 774 56.35 45.00 28.14
CA TRP A 774 54.89 44.89 28.21
C TRP A 774 54.40 43.82 27.24
N LEU A 775 53.92 42.68 27.75
CA LEU A 775 53.52 41.55 26.92
C LEU A 775 52.27 41.85 26.10
N GLN A 776 51.42 42.78 26.56
CA GLN A 776 50.29 43.32 25.80
C GLN A 776 50.69 43.86 24.42
N ASN A 777 51.88 44.46 24.29
CA ASN A 777 52.39 44.96 23.00
C ASN A 777 52.79 43.84 22.04
N GLU A 778 53.17 42.70 22.58
CA GLU A 778 53.63 41.53 21.83
C GLU A 778 52.48 40.64 21.38
N LYS A 779 51.52 40.46 22.28
CA LYS A 779 50.34 39.61 22.11
C LYS A 779 49.34 39.99 23.21
N SER A 780 48.18 40.53 22.83
CA SER A 780 47.17 41.00 23.82
C SER A 780 46.63 39.92 24.76
N ASN A 781 46.86 38.66 24.43
CA ASN A 781 46.44 37.52 25.23
C ASN A 781 47.68 36.66 25.50
N TRP A 782 48.74 37.28 26.03
CA TRP A 782 49.89 36.54 26.52
C TRP A 782 49.43 35.69 27.69
N ARG A 783 49.82 34.41 27.70
CA ARG A 783 49.35 33.48 28.72
C ARG A 783 49.83 33.94 30.10
N THR A 784 48.89 34.14 31.03
CA THR A 784 49.11 34.32 32.48
C THR A 784 49.85 35.59 32.93
N PHE A 785 50.85 36.05 32.19
CA PHE A 785 51.71 37.17 32.55
C PHE A 785 51.47 38.36 31.64
N ASP A 786 51.64 39.54 32.23
CA ASP A 786 51.37 40.83 31.63
C ASP A 786 52.70 41.58 31.34
N HIS A 787 53.75 41.27 32.11
CA HIS A 787 55.09 41.81 31.89
C HIS A 787 56.21 40.76 32.05
N TRP A 788 57.32 40.99 31.35
CA TRP A 788 58.52 40.14 31.42
C TRP A 788 59.79 40.97 31.63
N ASP A 789 60.45 40.77 32.77
CA ASP A 789 61.80 41.26 33.02
C ASP A 789 62.82 40.20 32.59
N ARG A 790 63.37 40.41 31.40
CA ARG A 790 64.32 39.47 30.79
C ARG A 790 65.62 39.35 31.57
N ASP A 791 66.10 40.43 32.18
CA ASP A 791 67.43 40.49 32.79
C ASP A 791 67.44 39.79 34.14
N ASN A 792 66.35 39.91 34.90
CA ASN A 792 66.19 39.26 36.21
C ASN A 792 65.43 37.93 36.14
N GLY A 793 64.79 37.64 35.01
CA GLY A 793 63.92 36.49 34.87
C GLY A 793 62.66 36.59 35.75
N ASP A 794 62.14 37.80 35.96
CA ASP A 794 60.91 38.05 36.73
C ASP A 794 59.69 38.03 35.79
N ALA A 795 58.78 37.07 36.04
CA ALA A 795 57.52 36.96 35.32
C ALA A 795 56.42 37.62 36.14
N ILE A 796 55.89 38.72 35.60
CA ILE A 796 55.03 39.63 36.35
C ILE A 796 53.62 39.52 35.79
N SER A 797 52.66 39.31 36.69
CA SER A 797 51.24 39.44 36.38
C SER A 797 50.61 40.52 37.24
N ASP A 798 49.71 41.28 36.66
CA ASP A 798 48.85 42.22 37.35
C ASP A 798 47.38 41.82 37.25
N LYS A 799 46.64 42.07 38.34
CA LYS A 799 45.23 41.73 38.48
C LYS A 799 44.50 42.85 39.21
N THR A 800 43.21 43.01 38.94
CA THR A 800 42.34 43.88 39.73
C THR A 800 41.27 43.06 40.43
N ILE A 801 41.03 43.31 41.72
CA ILE A 801 39.95 42.67 42.48
C ILE A 801 39.08 43.77 43.09
N ASP A 802 37.84 43.87 42.60
CA ASP A 802 36.86 44.81 43.14
C ASP A 802 36.18 44.23 44.39
N LEU A 803 36.73 44.55 45.56
CA LEU A 803 36.23 44.09 46.85
C LEU A 803 34.80 44.55 47.15
N GLN A 804 34.28 45.55 46.44
CA GLN A 804 32.92 46.05 46.65
C GLN A 804 31.84 45.26 45.89
N LEU A 805 32.22 44.22 45.13
CA LEU A 805 31.26 43.35 44.47
C LEU A 805 30.49 42.49 45.49
N PRO A 806 29.16 42.31 45.33
CA PRO A 806 28.33 41.66 46.35
C PRO A 806 28.74 40.23 46.71
N TRP A 807 29.28 39.46 45.76
CA TRP A 807 29.71 38.07 46.00
C TRP A 807 30.99 37.98 46.83
N TYR A 808 31.92 38.93 46.72
CA TYR A 808 33.10 38.99 47.60
C TYR A 808 32.73 39.44 49.01
N GLN A 809 31.77 40.38 49.15
CA GLN A 809 31.25 40.78 50.46
C GLN A 809 30.52 39.62 51.17
N LYS A 810 29.72 38.85 50.42
CA LYS A 810 29.01 37.67 50.95
C LYS A 810 29.96 36.52 51.30
N ASN A 811 31.01 36.33 50.51
CA ASN A 811 32.01 35.28 50.73
C ASN A 811 33.44 35.83 50.63
N PRO A 812 33.97 36.44 51.72
CA PRO A 812 35.31 37.01 51.71
C PRO A 812 36.42 36.00 51.39
N THR A 813 36.21 34.70 51.65
CA THR A 813 37.17 33.65 51.30
C THR A 813 37.42 33.57 49.78
N ALA A 814 36.43 33.93 48.96
CA ALA A 814 36.59 33.96 47.51
C ALA A 814 37.65 34.97 47.05
N VAL A 815 37.85 36.06 47.79
CA VAL A 815 38.94 37.02 47.53
C VAL A 815 40.30 36.33 47.66
N ALA A 816 40.49 35.55 48.72
CA ALA A 816 41.73 34.81 48.94
C ALA A 816 41.93 33.73 47.86
N ALA A 817 40.86 33.01 47.54
CA ALA A 817 40.88 31.97 46.52
C ALA A 817 41.22 32.53 45.13
N ARG A 818 40.70 33.71 44.76
CA ARG A 818 41.03 34.37 43.51
C ARG A 818 42.52 34.69 43.37
N VAL A 819 43.12 35.24 44.43
CA VAL A 819 44.57 35.52 44.46
C VAL A 819 45.38 34.23 44.32
N MET A 820 45.00 33.18 45.04
CA MET A 820 45.66 31.89 44.96
C MET A 820 45.50 31.25 43.59
N ALA A 821 44.31 31.31 42.97
CA ALA A 821 44.07 30.82 41.62
C ALA A 821 44.97 31.50 40.58
N SER A 822 45.14 32.84 40.67
CA SER A 822 46.10 33.57 39.83
C SER A 822 47.54 33.13 40.09
N ALA A 823 47.95 32.95 41.35
CA ALA A 823 49.28 32.48 41.69
C ALA A 823 49.57 31.05 41.20
N TYR A 824 48.57 30.14 41.25
CA TYR A 824 48.70 28.79 40.68
C TYR A 824 48.78 28.82 39.15
N LYS A 825 48.02 29.69 38.48
CA LYS A 825 48.13 29.90 37.02
C LYS A 825 49.56 30.32 36.66
N MET A 826 50.15 31.28 37.41
CA MET A 826 51.56 31.70 37.26
C MET A 826 52.56 30.56 37.47
N ALA A 827 52.36 29.74 38.51
CA ALA A 827 53.20 28.59 38.78
C ALA A 827 53.12 27.51 37.69
N GLY A 828 51.94 27.34 37.09
CA GLY A 828 51.65 26.37 36.03
C GLY A 828 52.09 26.78 34.62
N TYR A 829 52.57 28.02 34.43
CA TYR A 829 52.99 28.51 33.11
C TYR A 829 54.08 27.63 32.49
N ASN A 830 53.96 27.34 31.19
CA ASN A 830 54.93 26.54 30.43
C ASN A 830 55.72 27.36 29.39
N TYR A 831 55.03 27.95 28.41
CA TYR A 831 55.64 28.69 27.29
C TYR A 831 54.63 29.58 26.56
N ASP A 832 55.10 30.73 26.07
CA ASP A 832 54.43 31.55 25.06
C ASP A 832 55.44 32.36 24.23
N GLN A 833 54.99 32.95 23.12
CA GLN A 833 55.81 33.78 22.23
C GLN A 833 54.99 34.90 21.56
N SER A 834 55.68 35.96 21.14
CA SER A 834 55.11 37.08 20.39
C SER A 834 54.37 36.60 19.14
N LYS A 835 53.35 37.37 18.72
CA LYS A 835 52.66 37.12 17.45
C LYS A 835 53.62 37.28 16.26
N ILE A 836 53.38 36.54 15.18
CA ILE A 836 54.13 36.68 13.94
C ILE A 836 53.99 38.13 13.43
N GLY A 837 55.12 38.79 13.17
CA GLY A 837 55.16 40.18 12.72
C GLY A 837 55.15 41.22 13.85
N SER A 838 55.37 40.82 15.11
CA SER A 838 55.63 41.78 16.19
C SER A 838 56.94 42.56 15.96
N ASN A 839 56.99 43.80 16.44
CA ASN A 839 58.15 44.68 16.30
C ASN A 839 59.37 44.23 17.14
N SER A 840 59.15 43.46 18.20
CA SER A 840 60.17 42.97 19.13
C SER A 840 59.88 41.51 19.52
N PHE A 841 60.52 40.53 18.91
CA PHE A 841 60.20 39.12 19.22
C PHE A 841 60.61 38.73 20.66
N VAL A 842 59.64 38.33 21.47
CA VAL A 842 59.81 37.79 22.82
C VAL A 842 59.28 36.36 22.86
N SER A 843 59.98 35.49 23.58
CA SER A 843 59.51 34.15 23.91
C SER A 843 60.20 33.71 25.19
N PHE A 844 59.47 33.11 26.13
CA PHE A 844 60.08 32.52 27.32
C PHE A 844 59.33 31.29 27.81
N ARG A 845 60.09 30.39 28.44
CA ARG A 845 59.63 29.14 29.03
C ARG A 845 59.71 29.21 30.55
N GLN A 846 58.98 28.31 31.21
CA GLN A 846 58.98 28.19 32.66
C GLN A 846 60.39 28.14 33.25
N ASN A 847 61.33 27.39 32.67
CA ASN A 847 62.69 27.26 33.19
C ASN A 847 63.54 28.55 33.13
N GLN A 848 63.11 29.57 32.38
CA GLN A 848 63.77 30.87 32.31
C GLN A 848 63.30 31.81 33.42
N ILE A 849 62.14 31.55 34.01
CA ILE A 849 61.59 32.32 35.12
C ILE A 849 62.39 31.98 36.39
N GLN A 850 62.95 32.99 37.06
CA GLN A 850 63.66 32.87 38.34
C GLN A 850 62.76 33.26 39.52
N MET A 851 61.83 34.19 39.32
CA MET A 851 60.86 34.61 40.33
C MET A 851 59.55 35.03 39.69
N TYR A 852 58.49 35.05 40.50
CA TYR A 852 57.17 35.49 40.11
C TYR A 852 56.81 36.77 40.86
N THR A 853 56.19 37.74 40.20
CA THR A 853 55.61 38.93 40.85
C THR A 853 54.13 39.06 40.50
N LEU A 854 53.27 39.11 41.51
CA LEU A 854 51.84 39.35 41.36
C LEU A 854 51.48 40.72 41.95
N LYS A 855 50.99 41.62 41.09
CA LYS A 855 50.50 42.95 41.47
C LYS A 855 48.98 42.97 41.49
N ILE A 856 48.38 43.47 42.57
CA ILE A 856 46.93 43.40 42.76
C ILE A 856 46.38 44.79 43.06
N GLY A 857 45.59 45.34 42.13
CA GLY A 857 44.82 46.55 42.33
C GLY A 857 43.50 46.26 43.05
N VAL A 858 43.22 46.98 44.14
CA VAL A 858 41.93 46.92 44.87
C VAL A 858 41.39 48.32 45.13
N PRO A 859 40.07 48.52 45.28
CA PRO A 859 39.52 49.84 45.57
C PRO A 859 39.96 50.33 46.96
N TYR A 860 40.29 51.62 47.07
CA TYR A 860 40.42 52.28 48.36
C TYR A 860 39.03 52.64 48.89
N ILE A 861 38.63 52.04 50.01
CA ILE A 861 37.29 52.23 50.58
C ILE A 861 37.31 53.21 51.76
N THR A 862 38.18 52.96 52.76
CA THR A 862 38.32 53.80 53.96
C THR A 862 39.72 53.63 54.57
N ASP A 863 40.10 54.38 55.59
CA ASP A 863 41.37 54.19 56.32
C ASP A 863 41.42 52.81 57.04
N PRO A 864 42.61 52.19 57.22
CA PRO A 864 42.71 50.87 57.86
C PRO A 864 42.06 50.79 59.25
N ALA A 865 42.14 51.85 60.05
CA ALA A 865 41.55 51.91 61.38
C ALA A 865 40.02 52.03 61.38
N GLU A 866 39.42 52.40 60.25
CA GLU A 866 37.99 52.68 60.09
C GLU A 866 37.25 51.57 59.30
N MET A 867 37.94 50.46 58.99
CA MET A 867 37.33 49.35 58.25
C MET A 867 36.17 48.74 59.05
N THR A 868 35.03 48.56 58.37
CA THR A 868 33.89 47.81 58.93
C THR A 868 34.27 46.33 59.12
N PRO A 869 33.55 45.56 59.96
CA PRO A 869 33.80 44.14 60.14
C PRO A 869 33.82 43.34 58.82
N GLU A 870 32.94 43.69 57.88
CA GLU A 870 32.85 43.06 56.56
C GLU A 870 34.14 43.31 55.76
N LEU A 871 34.58 44.57 55.66
CA LEU A 871 35.82 44.93 54.97
C LEU A 871 37.06 44.35 55.67
N GLN A 872 37.05 44.26 57.01
CA GLN A 872 38.11 43.57 57.75
C GLN A 872 38.20 42.07 57.37
N ASN A 873 37.08 41.41 57.11
CA ASN A 873 37.08 40.01 56.68
C ASN A 873 37.67 39.83 55.27
N GLU A 874 37.39 40.75 54.35
CA GLU A 874 37.98 40.77 53.00
C GLU A 874 39.50 40.99 53.06
N TRP A 875 39.97 41.96 53.85
CA TRP A 875 41.41 42.20 54.04
C TRP A 875 42.11 41.06 54.79
N LYS A 876 41.40 40.39 55.69
CA LYS A 876 41.89 39.18 56.36
C LYS A 876 42.05 38.04 55.37
N ALA A 877 41.13 37.90 54.42
CA ALA A 877 41.26 36.95 53.32
C ALA A 877 42.46 37.28 52.41
N LEU A 878 42.64 38.54 51.97
CA LEU A 878 43.82 38.95 51.21
C LEU A 878 45.14 38.66 51.95
N CYS A 879 45.20 38.95 53.25
CA CYS A 879 46.36 38.63 54.08
C CYS A 879 46.66 37.12 54.11
N ARG A 880 45.61 36.30 54.22
CA ARG A 880 45.76 34.83 54.20
C ARG A 880 46.30 34.35 52.87
N ALA A 881 45.76 34.85 51.75
CA ALA A 881 46.26 34.52 50.43
C ALA A 881 47.71 34.96 50.23
N TYR A 882 48.07 36.18 50.65
CA TYR A 882 49.45 36.66 50.63
C TYR A 882 50.41 35.67 51.31
N HIS A 883 50.09 35.26 52.54
CA HIS A 883 50.96 34.34 53.28
C HIS A 883 50.96 32.92 52.74
N ARG A 884 49.84 32.45 52.19
CA ARG A 884 49.71 31.12 51.62
C ARG A 884 50.45 31.02 50.29
N ALA A 885 50.30 31.99 49.39
CA ALA A 885 51.03 32.01 48.13
C ALA A 885 52.55 32.04 48.36
N ASN A 886 53.02 32.87 49.30
CA ASN A 886 54.43 32.91 49.71
C ASN A 886 54.96 31.60 50.33
N ASP A 887 54.08 30.70 50.78
CA ASP A 887 54.47 29.39 51.33
C ASP A 887 54.35 28.27 50.29
N ILE A 888 53.27 28.24 49.53
CA ILE A 888 52.93 27.14 48.62
C ILE A 888 53.65 27.25 47.27
N ILE A 889 53.66 28.44 46.65
CA ILE A 889 54.24 28.60 45.30
C ILE A 889 55.74 28.26 45.29
N PRO A 890 56.55 28.67 46.28
CA PRO A 890 57.95 28.27 46.33
C PRO A 890 58.15 26.77 46.55
N LYS A 891 57.28 26.11 47.32
CA LYS A 891 57.34 24.65 47.51
C LYS A 891 57.00 23.89 46.22
N GLN A 892 56.05 24.41 45.43
CA GLN A 892 55.62 23.78 44.19
C GLN A 892 56.61 23.98 43.04
N THR A 893 57.17 25.18 42.92
CA THR A 893 57.97 25.59 41.74
C THR A 893 59.48 25.65 41.99
N GLY A 894 59.89 25.71 43.26
CA GLY A 894 61.27 26.01 43.65
C GLY A 894 61.64 27.50 43.50
N LYS A 895 60.68 28.39 43.23
CA LYS A 895 60.92 29.81 42.93
C LYS A 895 60.10 30.73 43.86
N PRO A 896 60.67 31.85 44.30
CA PRO A 896 59.93 32.79 45.13
C PRO A 896 58.79 33.47 44.36
N ILE A 897 57.75 33.88 45.10
CA ILE A 897 56.71 34.78 44.62
C ILE A 897 56.71 36.06 45.45
N SER A 898 56.62 37.22 44.80
CA SER A 898 56.42 38.53 45.42
C SER A 898 54.99 38.97 45.16
N ILE A 899 54.28 39.47 46.18
CA ILE A 899 52.91 39.96 46.04
C ILE A 899 52.84 41.40 46.54
N GLN A 900 52.38 42.31 45.68
CA GLN A 900 52.18 43.72 45.99
C GLN A 900 50.71 44.07 45.81
N ILE A 901 50.15 44.85 46.74
CA ILE A 901 48.75 45.27 46.70
C ILE A 901 48.69 46.79 46.59
N ASP A 902 48.01 47.30 45.58
CA ASP A 902 47.80 48.72 45.38
C ASP A 902 46.34 49.07 45.65
N THR A 903 46.08 49.87 46.70
CA THR A 903 44.75 50.43 46.92
C THR A 903 44.58 51.68 46.09
N VAL A 904 43.53 51.76 45.28
CA VAL A 904 43.30 52.86 44.34
C VAL A 904 42.15 53.76 44.82
N SER A 905 42.47 55.02 45.14
CA SER A 905 41.50 56.06 45.56
C SER A 905 40.96 56.90 44.42
#